data_AF-A0A7J5RYI9-F1
#
_entry.id   AF-A0A7J5RYI9-F1
#
_cell.length_a   1.000
_cell.length_b   1.000
_cell.length_c   1.000
_cell.angle_alpha   90.00
_cell.angle_beta   90.00
_cell.angle_gamma   90.00
#
_symmetry.space_group_name_H-M   'P 1'
#
loop_
_entity.id
_entity.type
_entity.pdbx_description
1 polymer ?
#
loop_
_entity_poly.entity_id
_entity_poly.type
_entity_poly.pdbx_seq_one_letter_code
_entity_poly.pdbx_strand_id
1 'polypeptide(L)'
;MRYTRKDYETFLSTELETQMREYARLVETKAIVLKERGDVFVGRFIKLQENGMVVFKVRVNDNMPRKNTFWTASYFINEMGSYKNWGELSWAELRKQYQRDCSEALCAWLSKSEDSNFCLVGIKNISVEFAQILEKERPIIAFGPSDPPLEYLMNLIAIVRDTNCAVTKQILDYEPSESNNWNPTKVESKEDLNTLLAQKLQVNNCIAIQGPPGTGKTYRMAALSAELLRQGKSVLVTALTNQALIELVKKKDLKDFLDAQKVTKTSLTVDESKELPKLQPNKKNLCNAAPGYLSLATFYLSSAWAKDAIEIPFDYVIMDEASQALYPMIAASVKLGNKIIWIGDQNQLPPIVLTGDDVINRYDWGGIVKGFNTLCTNFSYPSYMLKDTFRLTERGAACTGIFYNNDLNSVSKVQTIKSSIDCLNKNGGPTFLGMDLEPGDKTPTLAISSIIDLVEEILSEDKDAKIAVLSKFRPTVRQIQKQFILQSKKSEIPENVKIETVDRVQGLTVDYCIFFIPNASLKYSLEKELFNVATSRAKYCTIIVADKSLMGKDMEEEVRKYLLKSQDDKFVAFNSTKNITAGNVSVNVLGKIDLSKFEKKRKEIVEGKENIYIIDTNVFVNCPNIIDRIGHKYKVIIPAKVLEELDKLKLKNNIDKNALNTAARNINLAFTKQFSKMEDADISLLPVGFDKNNPDCQILSVALKYKGENPIILTSDNILQTRAKGLGITTISLTDFLRQLR
;
A
#
# COMPACT_ATOMS: atom_id res chain seq x y z
N MET A 1 16.78 -5.10 24.10
CA MET A 1 15.95 -5.77 23.08
C MET A 1 15.13 -4.71 22.40
N ARG A 2 14.95 -4.77 21.07
CA ARG A 2 14.14 -3.76 20.34
C ARG A 2 12.66 -3.81 20.74
N TYR A 3 12.13 -5.02 20.91
CA TYR A 3 10.80 -5.28 21.44
C TYR A 3 10.88 -6.36 22.52
N THR A 4 10.11 -6.19 23.59
CA THR A 4 9.91 -7.22 24.61
C THR A 4 8.80 -8.18 24.21
N ARG A 5 8.73 -9.36 24.86
CA ARG A 5 7.59 -10.26 24.69
C ARG A 5 6.25 -9.62 25.01
N LYS A 6 6.26 -8.68 25.96
CA LYS A 6 5.07 -7.91 26.31
C LYS A 6 4.63 -6.97 25.19
N ASP A 7 5.56 -6.41 24.42
CA ASP A 7 5.20 -5.54 23.30
C ASP A 7 4.48 -6.32 22.20
N TYR A 8 4.99 -7.52 21.83
CA TYR A 8 4.32 -8.38 20.87
C TYR A 8 2.93 -8.82 21.36
N GLU A 9 2.82 -9.24 22.61
CA GLU A 9 1.55 -9.65 23.21
C GLU A 9 0.55 -8.49 23.22
N THR A 10 0.99 -7.29 23.61
CA THR A 10 0.14 -6.10 23.66
C THR A 10 -0.36 -5.72 22.28
N PHE A 11 0.51 -5.72 21.27
CA PHE A 11 0.11 -5.47 19.88
C PHE A 11 -0.92 -6.50 19.42
N LEU A 12 -0.62 -7.80 19.55
CA LEU A 12 -1.51 -8.87 19.06
C LEU A 12 -2.86 -8.87 19.80
N SER A 13 -2.86 -8.59 21.11
CA SER A 13 -4.09 -8.50 21.90
C SER A 13 -4.91 -7.27 21.51
N THR A 14 -4.25 -6.13 21.24
CA THR A 14 -4.91 -4.90 20.75
C THR A 14 -5.54 -5.15 19.37
N GLU A 15 -4.84 -5.83 18.47
CA GLU A 15 -5.37 -6.20 17.16
C GLU A 15 -6.54 -7.18 17.27
N LEU A 16 -6.42 -8.19 18.14
CA LEU A 16 -7.50 -9.15 18.42
C LEU A 16 -8.75 -8.44 18.95
N GLU A 17 -8.59 -7.59 19.97
CA GLU A 17 -9.68 -6.79 20.54
C GLU A 17 -10.29 -5.83 19.52
N THR A 18 -9.47 -5.23 18.66
CA THR A 18 -9.95 -4.33 17.59
C THR A 18 -10.79 -5.10 16.58
N GLN A 19 -10.34 -6.27 16.13
CA GLN A 19 -11.13 -7.14 15.24
C GLN A 19 -12.46 -7.57 15.87
N MET A 20 -12.43 -7.98 17.14
CA MET A 20 -13.64 -8.35 17.87
C MET A 20 -14.60 -7.16 18.03
N ARG A 21 -14.09 -5.98 18.37
CA ARG A 21 -14.89 -4.76 18.56
C ARG A 21 -15.52 -4.28 17.26
N GLU A 22 -14.76 -4.24 16.17
CA GLU A 22 -15.28 -3.85 14.86
C GLU A 22 -16.33 -4.85 14.36
N TYR A 23 -16.10 -6.16 14.58
CA TYR A 23 -17.10 -7.18 14.27
C TYR A 23 -18.36 -7.04 15.13
N ALA A 24 -18.21 -6.84 16.46
CA ALA A 24 -19.33 -6.62 17.38
C ALA A 24 -20.16 -5.41 16.95
N ARG A 25 -19.51 -4.27 16.68
CA ARG A 25 -20.17 -3.05 16.18
C ARG A 25 -20.90 -3.29 14.87
N LEU A 26 -20.31 -4.08 13.96
CA LEU A 26 -20.93 -4.43 12.69
C LEU A 26 -22.20 -5.26 12.91
N VAL A 27 -22.16 -6.30 13.75
CA VAL A 27 -23.33 -7.16 13.98
C VAL A 27 -24.39 -6.53 14.90
N GLU A 28 -24.02 -5.58 15.75
CA GLU A 28 -24.95 -4.77 16.55
C GLU A 28 -25.63 -3.65 15.73
N THR A 29 -25.13 -3.36 14.53
CA THR A 29 -25.81 -2.43 13.61
C THR A 29 -27.11 -3.05 13.12
N LYS A 30 -28.16 -2.23 12.99
CA LYS A 30 -29.46 -2.61 12.40
C LYS A 30 -29.27 -3.35 11.08
N ALA A 31 -29.92 -4.51 10.93
CA ALA A 31 -29.77 -5.34 9.73
C ALA A 31 -30.16 -4.58 8.44
N ILE A 32 -31.16 -3.69 8.52
CA ILE A 32 -31.57 -2.85 7.39
C ILE A 32 -30.50 -1.84 6.98
N VAL A 33 -29.81 -1.24 7.95
CA VAL A 33 -28.71 -0.29 7.70
C VAL A 33 -27.51 -1.02 7.08
N LEU A 34 -27.21 -2.24 7.54
CA LEU A 34 -26.17 -3.06 6.91
C LEU A 34 -26.52 -3.41 5.45
N LYS A 35 -27.81 -3.65 5.16
CA LYS A 35 -28.28 -3.88 3.80
C LYS A 35 -28.10 -2.63 2.91
N GLU A 36 -28.42 -1.45 3.42
CA GLU A 36 -28.21 -0.17 2.74
C GLU A 36 -26.74 0.14 2.48
N ARG A 37 -25.83 -0.33 3.35
CA ARG A 37 -24.36 -0.22 3.17
C ARG A 37 -23.77 -1.30 2.26
N GLY A 38 -24.53 -2.36 1.99
CA GLY A 38 -24.07 -3.52 1.22
C GLY A 38 -23.17 -4.47 2.01
N ASP A 39 -23.29 -4.45 3.33
CA ASP A 39 -22.67 -5.41 4.25
C ASP A 39 -23.63 -6.56 4.59
N VAL A 40 -24.89 -6.44 4.18
CA VAL A 40 -25.88 -7.52 4.09
C VAL A 40 -26.55 -7.46 2.72
N PHE A 41 -26.88 -8.60 2.13
CA PHE A 41 -27.79 -8.67 0.99
C PHE A 41 -28.76 -9.84 1.14
N VAL A 42 -29.85 -9.84 0.37
CA VAL A 42 -30.83 -10.93 0.38
C VAL A 42 -30.96 -11.54 -1.00
N GLY A 43 -31.07 -12.85 -1.05
CA GLY A 43 -31.23 -13.60 -2.29
C GLY A 43 -32.38 -14.59 -2.18
N ARG A 44 -33.21 -14.67 -3.23
CA ARG A 44 -34.21 -15.74 -3.34
C ARG A 44 -33.58 -16.95 -3.99
N PHE A 45 -33.66 -18.12 -3.36
CA PHE A 45 -33.15 -19.36 -3.93
C PHE A 45 -33.83 -19.69 -5.27
N ILE A 46 -33.03 -20.14 -6.24
CA ILE A 46 -33.50 -20.56 -7.58
C ILE A 46 -33.26 -22.06 -7.79
N LYS A 47 -32.01 -22.51 -7.70
CA LYS A 47 -31.64 -23.91 -7.92
C LYS A 47 -30.27 -24.25 -7.31
N LEU A 48 -30.08 -25.52 -7.00
CA LEU A 48 -28.76 -26.12 -6.77
C LEU A 48 -28.26 -26.74 -8.10
N GLN A 49 -27.00 -26.49 -8.45
CA GLN A 49 -26.35 -27.09 -9.61
C GLN A 49 -25.58 -28.35 -9.21
N GLU A 50 -25.38 -29.28 -10.16
CA GLU A 50 -24.64 -30.54 -9.94
C GLU A 50 -23.19 -30.31 -9.46
N ASN A 51 -22.59 -29.16 -9.79
CA ASN A 51 -21.26 -28.80 -9.36
C ASN A 51 -21.18 -28.31 -7.90
N GLY A 52 -22.31 -28.28 -7.17
CA GLY A 52 -22.42 -27.80 -5.79
C GLY A 52 -22.69 -26.29 -5.67
N MET A 53 -22.87 -25.57 -6.77
CA MET A 53 -23.18 -24.14 -6.76
C MET A 53 -24.68 -23.89 -6.54
N VAL A 54 -24.99 -23.03 -5.58
CA VAL A 54 -26.36 -22.60 -5.27
C VAL A 54 -26.64 -21.26 -5.94
N VAL A 55 -27.71 -21.18 -6.75
CA VAL A 55 -28.07 -19.95 -7.48
C VAL A 55 -29.17 -19.20 -6.77
N PHE A 56 -28.96 -17.90 -6.55
CA PHE A 56 -29.89 -16.95 -5.96
C PHE A 56 -30.22 -15.81 -6.93
N LYS A 57 -31.44 -15.27 -6.82
CA LYS A 57 -31.88 -14.06 -7.52
C LYS A 57 -31.86 -12.87 -6.55
N VAL A 58 -31.14 -11.80 -6.88
CA VAL A 58 -30.91 -10.59 -6.06
C VAL A 58 -31.36 -9.36 -6.85
N ARG A 59 -31.93 -8.34 -6.19
CA ARG A 59 -32.41 -7.11 -6.87
C ARG A 59 -31.22 -6.25 -7.33
N VAL A 60 -31.32 -5.68 -8.54
CA VAL A 60 -30.28 -4.78 -9.11
C VAL A 60 -30.16 -3.49 -8.31
N ASN A 61 -31.26 -2.98 -7.77
CA ASN A 61 -31.27 -1.75 -6.98
C ASN A 61 -30.62 -1.93 -5.60
N ASP A 62 -30.42 -3.17 -5.15
CA ASP A 62 -29.68 -3.44 -3.93
C ASP A 62 -28.16 -3.38 -4.19
N ASN A 63 -27.39 -3.24 -3.11
CA ASN A 63 -25.95 -3.43 -3.17
C ASN A 63 -25.65 -4.90 -3.47
N MET A 64 -25.12 -5.18 -4.65
CA MET A 64 -24.75 -6.54 -5.02
C MET A 64 -23.53 -7.01 -4.24
N PRO A 65 -23.47 -8.31 -3.88
CA PRO A 65 -22.25 -8.88 -3.36
C PRO A 65 -21.15 -8.79 -4.41
N ARG A 66 -19.89 -8.67 -3.96
CA ARG A 66 -18.77 -8.79 -4.87
C ARG A 66 -18.50 -10.25 -5.18
N LYS A 67 -17.98 -10.52 -6.37
CA LYS A 67 -17.39 -11.83 -6.67
C LYS A 67 -16.19 -12.07 -5.73
N ASN A 68 -15.96 -13.33 -5.34
CA ASN A 68 -14.90 -13.79 -4.43
C ASN A 68 -14.94 -13.17 -3.02
N THR A 69 -16.13 -13.05 -2.43
CA THR A 69 -16.28 -12.67 -1.02
C THR A 69 -17.02 -13.76 -0.24
N PHE A 70 -16.53 -14.03 0.96
CA PHE A 70 -17.22 -14.86 1.95
C PHE A 70 -18.30 -14.07 2.67
N TRP A 71 -19.36 -14.78 3.02
CA TRP A 71 -20.55 -14.31 3.72
C TRP A 71 -21.03 -15.42 4.66
N THR A 72 -21.85 -15.05 5.63
CA THR A 72 -22.67 -15.99 6.39
C THR A 72 -24.07 -15.99 5.78
N ALA A 73 -24.47 -17.10 5.17
CA ALA A 73 -25.85 -17.33 4.75
C ALA A 73 -26.69 -17.69 5.98
N SER A 74 -27.71 -16.90 6.28
CA SER A 74 -28.63 -17.09 7.41
C SER A 74 -30.05 -17.27 6.90
N TYR A 75 -30.68 -18.38 7.29
CA TYR A 75 -32.09 -18.64 7.01
C TYR A 75 -32.95 -18.18 8.20
N PHE A 76 -33.77 -17.15 7.99
CA PHE A 76 -34.69 -16.62 9.00
C PHE A 76 -36.11 -17.17 8.83
N ILE A 77 -36.75 -17.53 9.93
CA ILE A 77 -38.12 -18.10 9.95
C ILE A 77 -39.21 -17.03 10.09
N ASN A 78 -40.46 -17.46 9.91
CA ASN A 78 -41.66 -16.63 10.00
C ASN A 78 -41.61 -15.43 9.04
N GLU A 79 -42.20 -14.31 9.44
CA GLU A 79 -42.20 -13.07 8.66
C GLU A 79 -40.80 -12.45 8.49
N MET A 80 -39.81 -12.86 9.30
CA MET A 80 -38.44 -12.32 9.29
C MET A 80 -37.60 -12.80 8.10
N GLY A 81 -38.09 -13.77 7.33
CA GLY A 81 -37.51 -14.12 6.03
C GLY A 81 -37.56 -12.97 5.01
N SER A 82 -38.48 -12.02 5.18
CA SER A 82 -38.54 -10.79 4.39
C SER A 82 -37.79 -9.66 5.09
N TYR A 83 -36.80 -9.06 4.42
CA TYR A 83 -36.03 -7.94 4.97
C TYR A 83 -36.87 -6.70 5.30
N LYS A 84 -38.07 -6.59 4.74
CA LYS A 84 -39.00 -5.50 5.06
C LYS A 84 -39.51 -5.56 6.51
N ASN A 85 -39.42 -6.72 7.14
CA ASN A 85 -39.96 -6.96 8.47
C ASN A 85 -38.87 -6.93 9.56
N TRP A 86 -37.60 -6.72 9.20
CA TRP A 86 -36.50 -6.68 10.18
C TRP A 86 -36.61 -5.51 11.16
N GLY A 87 -37.29 -4.42 10.76
CA GLY A 87 -37.53 -3.26 11.62
C GLY A 87 -36.25 -2.72 12.21
N GLU A 88 -36.23 -2.63 13.54
CA GLU A 88 -35.15 -2.04 14.33
C GLU A 88 -34.11 -3.06 14.81
N LEU A 89 -34.27 -4.35 14.46
CA LEU A 89 -33.39 -5.41 14.92
C LEU A 89 -31.97 -5.25 14.35
N SER A 90 -30.98 -5.36 15.24
CA SER A 90 -29.59 -5.58 14.85
C SER A 90 -29.41 -6.92 14.13
N TRP A 91 -28.33 -7.05 13.36
CA TRP A 91 -28.00 -8.33 12.73
C TRP A 91 -27.82 -9.46 13.75
N ALA A 92 -27.21 -9.15 14.90
CA ALA A 92 -27.03 -10.08 16.01
C ALA A 92 -28.38 -10.52 16.62
N GLU A 93 -29.30 -9.59 16.89
CA GLU A 93 -30.64 -9.91 17.41
C GLU A 93 -31.46 -10.73 16.42
N LEU A 94 -31.42 -10.34 15.14
CA LEU A 94 -32.10 -11.05 14.07
C LEU A 94 -31.62 -12.51 13.98
N ARG A 95 -30.30 -12.71 14.04
CA ARG A 95 -29.71 -14.06 14.09
C ARG A 95 -30.09 -14.81 15.35
N LYS A 96 -29.97 -14.18 16.52
CA LYS A 96 -30.24 -14.83 17.80
C LYS A 96 -31.70 -15.27 17.96
N GLN A 97 -32.65 -14.47 17.49
CA GLN A 97 -34.07 -14.68 17.74
C GLN A 97 -34.77 -15.45 16.62
N TYR A 98 -34.31 -15.32 15.38
CA TYR A 98 -35.05 -15.80 14.20
C TYR A 98 -34.24 -16.66 13.24
N GLN A 99 -32.93 -16.89 13.47
CA GLN A 99 -32.15 -17.80 12.62
C GLN A 99 -32.53 -19.24 12.92
N ARG A 100 -33.00 -19.95 11.90
CA ARG A 100 -33.18 -21.41 11.96
C ARG A 100 -31.90 -22.16 11.61
N ASP A 101 -31.19 -21.70 10.59
CA ASP A 101 -29.96 -22.34 10.12
C ASP A 101 -29.00 -21.31 9.52
N CYS A 102 -27.72 -21.65 9.45
CA CYS A 102 -26.72 -20.84 8.75
C CYS A 102 -25.60 -21.68 8.13
N SER A 103 -24.97 -21.12 7.10
CA SER A 103 -23.84 -21.74 6.42
C SER A 103 -22.84 -20.71 5.94
N GLU A 104 -21.57 -21.10 5.79
CA GLU A 104 -20.60 -20.27 5.08
C GLU A 104 -20.99 -20.17 3.60
N ALA A 105 -20.77 -19.00 3.00
CA ALA A 105 -21.22 -18.73 1.64
C ALA A 105 -20.17 -17.92 0.88
N LEU A 106 -19.58 -18.52 -0.15
CA LEU A 106 -18.67 -17.83 -1.07
C LEU A 106 -19.44 -17.36 -2.31
N CYS A 107 -19.51 -16.05 -2.52
CA CYS A 107 -20.00 -15.49 -3.79
C CYS A 107 -18.99 -15.79 -4.91
N ALA A 108 -19.23 -16.84 -5.69
CA ALA A 108 -18.32 -17.32 -6.73
C ALA A 108 -18.65 -16.74 -8.11
N TRP A 109 -19.89 -16.36 -8.34
CA TRP A 109 -20.40 -16.03 -9.67
C TRP A 109 -21.49 -14.97 -9.62
N LEU A 110 -21.53 -14.12 -10.64
CA LEU A 110 -22.52 -13.06 -10.83
C LEU A 110 -22.92 -13.02 -12.31
N SER A 111 -24.21 -12.92 -12.59
CA SER A 111 -24.74 -12.93 -13.97
C SER A 111 -26.00 -12.09 -14.09
N LYS A 112 -26.28 -11.63 -15.31
CA LYS A 112 -27.50 -10.93 -15.68
C LYS A 112 -28.69 -11.89 -15.63
N SER A 113 -29.80 -11.43 -15.07
CA SER A 113 -31.08 -12.15 -15.11
C SER A 113 -31.88 -11.72 -16.35
N GLU A 114 -32.74 -12.60 -16.87
CA GLU A 114 -33.72 -12.26 -17.92
C GLU A 114 -34.64 -11.11 -17.48
N ASP A 115 -35.00 -11.09 -16.20
CA ASP A 115 -35.70 -9.99 -15.55
C ASP A 115 -34.73 -8.86 -15.18
N SER A 116 -34.86 -7.71 -15.83
CA SER A 116 -33.99 -6.54 -15.70
C SER A 116 -33.93 -5.93 -14.29
N ASN A 117 -34.89 -6.28 -13.41
CA ASN A 117 -34.88 -5.82 -12.03
C ASN A 117 -33.95 -6.63 -11.12
N PHE A 118 -33.37 -7.73 -11.63
CA PHE A 118 -32.59 -8.66 -10.84
C PHE A 118 -31.27 -9.08 -11.53
N CYS A 119 -30.38 -9.65 -10.73
CA CYS A 119 -29.18 -10.37 -11.14
C CYS A 119 -29.19 -11.75 -10.48
N LEU A 120 -28.44 -12.68 -11.08
CA LEU A 120 -28.19 -14.00 -10.51
C LEU A 120 -26.84 -13.99 -9.78
N VAL A 121 -26.82 -14.63 -8.62
CA VAL A 121 -25.63 -14.79 -7.77
C VAL A 121 -25.43 -16.27 -7.49
N GLY A 122 -24.22 -16.74 -7.71
CA GLY A 122 -23.82 -18.13 -7.54
C GLY A 122 -22.97 -18.27 -6.30
N ILE A 123 -23.44 -19.06 -5.36
CA ILE A 123 -22.85 -19.23 -4.03
C ILE A 123 -22.27 -20.65 -3.93
N LYS A 124 -21.03 -20.75 -3.45
CA LYS A 124 -20.32 -22.00 -3.12
C LYS A 124 -20.08 -22.09 -1.60
N ASN A 125 -19.50 -23.20 -1.15
CA ASN A 125 -19.16 -23.50 0.25
C ASN A 125 -20.37 -23.65 1.20
N ILE A 126 -21.56 -23.87 0.64
CA ILE A 126 -22.76 -24.16 1.43
C ILE A 126 -22.70 -25.61 1.94
N SER A 127 -22.98 -25.81 3.22
CA SER A 127 -23.08 -27.13 3.85
C SER A 127 -24.20 -27.96 3.21
N VAL A 128 -24.03 -29.29 3.23
CA VAL A 128 -24.98 -30.22 2.60
C VAL A 128 -26.36 -30.11 3.25
N GLU A 129 -26.39 -29.99 4.57
CA GLU A 129 -27.61 -29.84 5.36
C GLU A 129 -28.36 -28.55 4.99
N PHE A 130 -27.63 -27.44 4.85
CA PHE A 130 -28.23 -26.16 4.47
C PHE A 130 -28.75 -26.20 3.03
N ALA A 131 -28.00 -26.81 2.09
CA ALA A 131 -28.45 -26.98 0.71
C ALA A 131 -29.76 -27.78 0.60
N GLN A 132 -29.92 -28.84 1.39
CA GLN A 132 -31.16 -29.64 1.44
C GLN A 132 -32.37 -28.80 1.91
N ILE A 133 -32.16 -27.91 2.88
CA ILE A 133 -33.21 -26.97 3.33
C ILE A 133 -33.61 -26.03 2.19
N LEU A 134 -32.63 -25.49 1.45
CA LEU A 134 -32.89 -24.59 0.33
C LEU A 134 -33.73 -25.24 -0.78
N GLU A 135 -33.39 -26.48 -1.16
CA GLU A 135 -34.12 -27.21 -2.20
C GLU A 135 -35.56 -27.50 -1.81
N LYS A 136 -35.79 -27.89 -0.55
CA LYS A 136 -37.11 -28.25 -0.02
C LYS A 136 -38.02 -27.03 0.14
N GLU A 137 -37.51 -25.94 0.69
CA GLU A 137 -38.34 -24.81 1.15
C GLU A 137 -38.28 -23.59 0.23
N ARG A 138 -37.30 -23.53 -0.67
CA ARG A 138 -37.05 -22.41 -1.61
C ARG A 138 -37.13 -21.01 -0.95
N PRO A 139 -36.42 -20.78 0.17
CA PRO A 139 -36.58 -19.56 0.96
C PRO A 139 -35.89 -18.33 0.35
N ILE A 140 -36.14 -17.18 0.97
CA ILE A 140 -35.25 -16.01 0.88
C ILE A 140 -34.17 -16.18 1.96
N ILE A 141 -32.92 -16.00 1.57
CA ILE A 141 -31.75 -16.09 2.44
C ILE A 141 -31.12 -14.71 2.59
N ALA A 142 -30.74 -14.37 3.82
CA ALA A 142 -29.93 -13.21 4.11
C ALA A 142 -28.46 -13.61 4.18
N PHE A 143 -27.60 -12.82 3.55
CA PHE A 143 -26.16 -13.01 3.55
C PHE A 143 -25.52 -11.84 4.26
N GLY A 144 -24.86 -12.09 5.38
CA GLY A 144 -24.25 -11.05 6.19
C GLY A 144 -22.77 -11.30 6.51
N PRO A 145 -22.21 -10.52 7.44
CA PRO A 145 -20.80 -10.60 7.82
C PRO A 145 -20.36 -12.02 8.22
N SER A 146 -19.16 -12.42 7.79
CA SER A 146 -18.47 -13.63 8.25
C SER A 146 -17.73 -13.36 9.55
N ASP A 147 -17.58 -14.40 10.37
CA ASP A 147 -16.79 -14.31 11.60
C ASP A 147 -15.31 -14.01 11.29
N PRO A 148 -14.65 -13.13 12.08
CA PRO A 148 -13.25 -12.81 11.88
C PRO A 148 -12.35 -14.03 12.22
N PRO A 149 -11.21 -14.22 11.52
CA PRO A 149 -10.33 -15.37 11.73
C PRO A 149 -9.39 -15.17 12.94
N LEU A 150 -9.97 -15.11 14.14
CA LEU A 150 -9.28 -14.75 15.40
C LEU A 150 -8.19 -15.76 15.82
N GLU A 151 -8.34 -17.04 15.45
CA GLU A 151 -7.42 -18.11 15.86
C GLU A 151 -5.97 -17.85 15.45
N TYR A 152 -5.74 -17.20 14.32
CA TYR A 152 -4.38 -16.87 13.88
C TYR A 152 -3.67 -15.97 14.89
N LEU A 153 -4.34 -14.91 15.36
CA LEU A 153 -3.79 -14.01 16.37
C LEU A 153 -3.62 -14.73 17.71
N MET A 154 -4.58 -15.57 18.11
CA MET A 154 -4.49 -16.36 19.33
C MET A 154 -3.30 -17.33 19.31
N ASN A 155 -3.03 -17.98 18.17
CA ASN A 155 -1.87 -18.84 18.00
C ASN A 155 -0.57 -18.05 18.12
N LEU A 156 -0.49 -16.86 17.49
CA LEU A 156 0.69 -15.99 17.63
C LEU A 156 0.89 -15.50 19.07
N ILE A 157 -0.20 -15.17 19.79
CA ILE A 157 -0.14 -14.78 21.21
C ILE A 157 0.44 -15.93 22.04
N ALA A 158 -0.01 -17.16 21.81
CA ALA A 158 0.53 -18.33 22.50
C ALA A 158 2.03 -18.53 22.22
N ILE A 159 2.47 -18.34 20.97
CA ILE A 159 3.89 -18.45 20.58
C ILE A 159 4.75 -17.37 21.24
N VAL A 160 4.29 -16.12 21.31
CA VAL A 160 5.09 -15.05 21.93
C VAL A 160 5.14 -15.18 23.46
N ARG A 161 4.09 -15.73 24.08
CA ARG A 161 4.04 -16.02 25.52
C ARG A 161 4.97 -17.15 25.94
N ASP A 162 5.28 -18.08 25.04
CA ASP A 162 6.27 -19.12 25.29
C ASP A 162 7.69 -18.53 25.26
N THR A 163 8.19 -18.18 26.45
CA THR A 163 9.55 -17.67 26.67
C THR A 163 10.59 -18.78 26.82
N ASN A 164 10.16 -20.04 26.96
CA ASN A 164 11.03 -21.19 27.15
C ASN A 164 11.50 -21.78 25.81
N CYS A 165 10.82 -21.49 24.71
CA CYS A 165 11.24 -21.92 23.38
C CYS A 165 12.51 -21.18 22.92
N ALA A 166 13.65 -21.87 23.02
CA ALA A 166 14.96 -21.34 22.63
C ALA A 166 15.04 -20.91 21.15
N VAL A 167 14.30 -21.58 20.27
CA VAL A 167 14.34 -21.31 18.81
C VAL A 167 13.65 -19.98 18.48
N THR A 168 12.44 -19.74 19.01
CA THR A 168 11.72 -18.48 18.77
C THR A 168 12.39 -17.31 19.47
N LYS A 169 13.09 -17.57 20.60
CA LYS A 169 13.90 -16.57 21.32
C LYS A 169 14.95 -15.89 20.43
N GLN A 170 15.58 -16.64 19.52
CA GLN A 170 16.59 -16.08 18.61
C GLN A 170 16.02 -15.00 17.68
N ILE A 171 14.73 -15.06 17.36
CA ILE A 171 14.05 -14.08 16.50
C ILE A 171 13.35 -13.02 17.34
N LEU A 172 12.61 -13.40 18.37
CA LEU A 172 11.75 -12.48 19.12
C LEU A 172 12.51 -11.61 20.12
N ASP A 173 13.63 -12.10 20.67
CA ASP A 173 14.38 -11.43 21.75
C ASP A 173 15.66 -10.78 21.18
N TYR A 174 15.54 -10.12 20.02
CA TYR A 174 16.68 -9.56 19.31
C TYR A 174 17.08 -8.17 19.83
N GLU A 175 18.38 -7.90 19.73
CA GLU A 175 18.92 -6.56 19.86
C GLU A 175 19.01 -5.91 18.47
N PRO A 176 18.58 -4.66 18.32
CA PRO A 176 18.65 -3.99 17.03
C PRO A 176 20.11 -3.80 16.61
N SER A 177 20.41 -4.10 15.35
CA SER A 177 21.75 -3.92 14.81
C SER A 177 21.93 -2.49 14.30
N GLU A 178 22.88 -1.74 14.86
CA GLU A 178 23.22 -0.39 14.39
C GLU A 178 23.97 -0.39 13.03
N SER A 179 24.44 -1.56 12.57
CA SER A 179 25.32 -1.68 11.41
C SER A 179 24.75 -2.46 10.24
N ASN A 180 23.57 -3.09 10.41
CA ASN A 180 23.00 -3.94 9.36
C ASN A 180 22.18 -3.12 8.36
N ASN A 181 22.87 -2.62 7.33
CA ASN A 181 22.21 -2.09 6.15
C ASN A 181 21.84 -3.26 5.23
N TRP A 182 20.53 -3.55 5.12
CA TRP A 182 20.03 -4.56 4.20
C TRP A 182 20.52 -4.29 2.78
N ASN A 183 21.45 -5.12 2.32
CA ASN A 183 22.06 -5.01 0.99
C ASN A 183 22.21 -6.41 0.39
N PRO A 184 21.10 -7.01 -0.07
CA PRO A 184 21.09 -8.38 -0.55
C PRO A 184 21.97 -8.54 -1.79
N THR A 185 22.52 -9.75 -1.93
CA THR A 185 23.27 -10.12 -3.13
C THR A 185 22.31 -10.21 -4.32
N LYS A 186 22.61 -9.50 -5.40
CA LYS A 186 21.74 -9.45 -6.57
C LYS A 186 21.99 -10.71 -7.39
N VAL A 187 20.91 -11.38 -7.81
CA VAL A 187 20.96 -12.66 -8.53
C VAL A 187 20.22 -12.52 -9.84
N GLU A 188 20.93 -12.78 -10.93
CA GLU A 188 20.39 -12.78 -12.29
C GLU A 188 19.58 -14.05 -12.59
N SER A 189 18.78 -13.98 -13.66
CA SER A 189 17.96 -15.09 -14.16
C SER A 189 18.78 -16.32 -14.54
N LYS A 190 19.98 -16.12 -15.09
CA LYS A 190 20.90 -17.17 -15.57
C LYS A 190 21.67 -17.89 -14.45
N GLU A 191 21.71 -17.30 -13.25
CA GLU A 191 22.42 -17.88 -12.12
C GLU A 191 21.62 -18.99 -11.45
N ASP A 192 22.29 -20.10 -11.11
CA ASP A 192 21.70 -21.22 -10.41
C ASP A 192 21.56 -20.90 -8.91
N LEU A 193 20.46 -20.22 -8.60
CA LEU A 193 20.09 -19.90 -7.22
C LEU A 193 19.91 -21.16 -6.37
N ASN A 194 19.40 -22.28 -6.92
CA ASN A 194 19.11 -23.45 -6.10
C ASN A 194 20.40 -24.09 -5.58
N THR A 195 21.42 -24.18 -6.43
CA THR A 195 22.77 -24.62 -6.01
C THR A 195 23.37 -23.67 -4.98
N LEU A 196 23.23 -22.35 -5.18
CA LEU A 196 23.71 -21.34 -4.24
C LEU A 196 23.02 -21.44 -2.88
N LEU A 197 21.68 -21.59 -2.87
CA LEU A 197 20.89 -21.76 -1.65
C LEU A 197 21.27 -23.05 -0.94
N ALA A 198 21.42 -24.17 -1.67
CA ALA A 198 21.83 -25.45 -1.09
C ALA A 198 23.19 -25.35 -0.37
N GLN A 199 24.18 -24.71 -1.01
CA GLN A 199 25.50 -24.47 -0.41
C GLN A 199 25.42 -23.60 0.84
N LYS A 200 24.69 -22.48 0.79
CA LYS A 200 24.55 -21.57 1.95
C LYS A 200 23.78 -22.21 3.09
N LEU A 201 22.80 -23.06 2.79
CA LEU A 201 22.02 -23.81 3.77
C LEU A 201 22.80 -24.97 4.42
N GLN A 202 24.03 -25.28 3.99
CA GLN A 202 24.89 -26.22 4.71
C GLN A 202 25.53 -25.58 5.95
N VAL A 203 25.80 -24.27 5.91
CA VAL A 203 26.50 -23.53 6.96
C VAL A 203 25.61 -22.51 7.67
N ASN A 204 24.42 -22.22 7.14
CA ASN A 204 23.40 -21.39 7.76
C ASN A 204 22.06 -22.13 7.76
N ASN A 205 21.24 -21.91 8.79
CA ASN A 205 19.89 -22.48 8.84
C ASN A 205 18.83 -21.57 8.21
N CYS A 206 19.17 -20.31 7.91
CA CYS A 206 18.20 -19.28 7.52
C CYS A 206 18.68 -18.51 6.30
N ILE A 207 17.79 -18.26 5.34
CA ILE A 207 18.04 -17.39 4.18
C ILE A 207 16.83 -16.48 3.94
N ALA A 208 17.09 -15.24 3.55
CA ALA A 208 16.07 -14.29 3.12
C ALA A 208 16.21 -13.95 1.63
N ILE A 209 15.10 -13.98 0.89
CA ILE A 209 15.05 -13.68 -0.54
C ILE A 209 14.04 -12.57 -0.77
N GLN A 210 14.53 -11.45 -1.29
CA GLN A 210 13.69 -10.40 -1.87
C GLN A 210 13.38 -10.74 -3.33
N GLY A 211 12.11 -10.92 -3.65
CA GLY A 211 11.68 -11.16 -5.02
C GLY A 211 10.74 -10.07 -5.51
N PRO A 212 11.25 -9.05 -6.23
CA PRO A 212 10.44 -8.09 -6.95
C PRO A 212 9.38 -8.72 -7.90
N PRO A 213 8.40 -7.96 -8.41
CA PRO A 213 7.36 -8.46 -9.29
C PRO A 213 7.89 -9.17 -10.54
N GLY A 214 7.37 -10.37 -10.80
CA GLY A 214 7.68 -11.13 -12.02
C GLY A 214 9.06 -11.79 -12.07
N THR A 215 9.80 -11.82 -10.96
CA THR A 215 11.17 -12.39 -10.89
C THR A 215 11.22 -13.91 -10.79
N GLY A 216 10.08 -14.58 -10.90
CA GLY A 216 10.00 -16.04 -10.93
C GLY A 216 10.08 -16.72 -9.56
N LYS A 217 9.82 -16.00 -8.45
CA LYS A 217 9.77 -16.57 -7.07
C LYS A 217 9.14 -17.97 -7.00
N THR A 218 7.89 -18.08 -7.42
CA THR A 218 7.11 -19.33 -7.38
C THR A 218 7.73 -20.45 -8.24
N TYR A 219 8.34 -20.13 -9.38
CA TYR A 219 9.03 -21.12 -10.21
C TYR A 219 10.29 -21.64 -9.53
N ARG A 220 11.11 -20.74 -8.97
CA ARG A 220 12.32 -21.11 -8.24
C ARG A 220 12.00 -21.91 -6.98
N MET A 221 10.95 -21.52 -6.25
CA MET A 221 10.43 -22.28 -5.11
C MET A 221 10.00 -23.70 -5.49
N ALA A 222 9.21 -23.86 -6.55
CA ALA A 222 8.77 -25.19 -6.96
C ALA A 222 9.95 -26.09 -7.36
N ALA A 223 10.93 -25.54 -8.08
CA ALA A 223 12.17 -26.25 -8.43
C ALA A 223 12.98 -26.64 -7.18
N LEU A 224 13.10 -25.74 -6.21
CA LEU A 224 13.78 -26.02 -4.94
C LEU A 224 13.04 -27.08 -4.11
N SER A 225 11.72 -26.96 -3.97
CA SER A 225 10.90 -27.97 -3.30
C SER A 225 11.07 -29.33 -3.95
N ALA A 226 10.97 -29.41 -5.29
CA ALA A 226 11.17 -30.65 -6.02
C ALA A 226 12.54 -31.28 -5.72
N GLU A 227 13.62 -30.50 -5.73
CA GLU A 227 14.97 -30.99 -5.42
C GLU A 227 15.09 -31.52 -4.00
N LEU A 228 14.55 -30.79 -3.01
CA LEU A 228 14.54 -31.24 -1.62
C LEU A 228 13.75 -32.55 -1.43
N LEU A 229 12.63 -32.70 -2.13
CA LEU A 229 11.84 -33.94 -2.09
C LEU A 229 12.57 -35.12 -2.73
N ARG A 230 13.36 -34.91 -3.80
CA ARG A 230 14.22 -35.97 -4.38
C ARG A 230 15.26 -36.47 -3.38
N GLN A 231 15.75 -35.57 -2.54
CA GLN A 231 16.68 -35.88 -1.45
C GLN A 231 15.99 -36.49 -0.21
N GLY A 232 14.68 -36.80 -0.30
CA GLY A 232 13.91 -37.41 0.78
C GLY A 232 13.61 -36.46 1.94
N LYS A 233 13.75 -35.15 1.76
CA LYS A 233 13.49 -34.16 2.82
C LYS A 233 12.00 -33.91 3.03
N SER A 234 11.60 -33.66 4.27
CA SER A 234 10.25 -33.17 4.58
C SER A 234 10.19 -31.66 4.36
N VAL A 235 9.26 -31.19 3.53
CA VAL A 235 9.17 -29.77 3.13
C VAL A 235 7.80 -29.20 3.46
N LEU A 236 7.77 -28.07 4.15
CA LEU A 236 6.60 -27.22 4.30
C LEU A 236 6.75 -25.98 3.39
N VAL A 237 5.77 -25.73 2.52
CA VAL A 237 5.59 -24.41 1.93
C VAL A 237 4.40 -23.74 2.60
N THR A 238 4.63 -22.56 3.17
CA THR A 238 3.59 -21.75 3.81
C THR A 238 3.46 -20.37 3.18
N ALA A 239 2.23 -19.86 3.08
CA ALA A 239 1.91 -18.57 2.46
C ALA A 239 0.66 -17.95 3.13
N LEU A 240 0.41 -16.66 2.92
CA LEU A 240 -0.80 -16.03 3.46
C LEU A 240 -2.08 -16.60 2.83
N THR A 241 -2.07 -16.86 1.51
CA THR A 241 -3.26 -17.21 0.74
C THR A 241 -3.20 -18.60 0.13
N ASN A 242 -4.37 -19.26 0.01
CA ASN A 242 -4.49 -20.54 -0.70
C ASN A 242 -4.06 -20.42 -2.18
N GLN A 243 -4.33 -19.29 -2.83
CA GLN A 243 -3.96 -19.07 -4.23
C GLN A 243 -2.45 -19.21 -4.46
N ALA A 244 -1.62 -18.65 -3.56
CA ALA A 244 -0.17 -18.75 -3.69
C ALA A 244 0.31 -20.22 -3.65
N LEU A 245 -0.29 -21.03 -2.76
CA LEU A 245 0.01 -22.47 -2.65
C LEU A 245 -0.41 -23.22 -3.91
N ILE A 246 -1.61 -22.95 -4.44
CA ILE A 246 -2.11 -23.58 -5.67
C ILE A 246 -1.24 -23.21 -6.88
N GLU A 247 -0.82 -21.95 -7.00
CA GLU A 247 0.05 -21.51 -8.09
C GLU A 247 1.44 -22.16 -8.08
N LEU A 248 1.95 -22.52 -6.90
CA LEU A 248 3.18 -23.30 -6.73
C LEU A 248 2.98 -24.73 -7.22
N VAL A 249 1.88 -25.39 -6.83
CA VAL A 249 1.59 -26.79 -7.22
C VAL A 249 1.46 -26.95 -8.73
N LYS A 250 0.94 -25.94 -9.43
CA LYS A 250 0.81 -25.95 -10.90
C LYS A 250 2.15 -25.96 -11.65
N LYS A 251 3.28 -25.75 -10.98
CA LYS A 251 4.59 -25.72 -11.65
C LYS A 251 5.04 -27.11 -12.05
N LYS A 252 5.61 -27.20 -13.26
CA LYS A 252 6.05 -28.46 -13.89
C LYS A 252 6.98 -29.30 -13.00
N ASP A 253 7.82 -28.66 -12.20
CA ASP A 253 8.83 -29.31 -11.36
C ASP A 253 8.20 -30.18 -10.25
N LEU A 254 6.95 -29.90 -9.86
CA LEU A 254 6.21 -30.67 -8.86
C LEU A 254 5.30 -31.74 -9.45
N LYS A 255 5.21 -31.86 -10.78
CA LYS A 255 4.29 -32.78 -11.46
C LYS A 255 4.54 -34.24 -11.06
N ASP A 256 5.79 -34.67 -11.03
CA ASP A 256 6.14 -36.06 -10.68
C ASP A 256 5.75 -36.40 -9.23
N PHE A 257 5.84 -35.42 -8.32
CA PHE A 257 5.46 -35.58 -6.92
C PHE A 257 3.94 -35.58 -6.73
N LEU A 258 3.19 -34.81 -7.53
CA LEU A 258 1.74 -34.90 -7.58
C LEU A 258 1.29 -36.26 -8.10
N ASP A 259 1.92 -36.74 -9.16
CA ASP A 259 1.64 -38.05 -9.75
C ASP A 259 1.92 -39.19 -8.76
N ALA A 260 2.96 -39.03 -7.94
CA ALA A 260 3.29 -39.92 -6.83
C ALA A 260 2.47 -39.68 -5.55
N GLN A 261 1.48 -38.77 -5.55
CA GLN A 261 0.65 -38.42 -4.39
C GLN A 261 1.44 -37.94 -3.15
N LYS A 262 2.59 -37.30 -3.36
CA LYS A 262 3.51 -36.81 -2.31
C LYS A 262 3.29 -35.35 -1.93
N VAL A 263 2.28 -34.69 -2.51
CA VAL A 263 1.94 -33.29 -2.24
C VAL A 263 0.58 -33.23 -1.56
N THR A 264 0.53 -32.60 -0.39
CA THR A 264 -0.69 -32.45 0.42
C THR A 264 -1.02 -30.99 0.66
N LYS A 265 -2.31 -30.63 0.68
CA LYS A 265 -2.79 -29.28 0.97
C LYS A 265 -3.86 -29.29 2.06
N THR A 266 -3.75 -28.38 3.00
CA THR A 266 -4.80 -28.13 4.00
C THR A 266 -6.00 -27.39 3.41
N SER A 267 -7.18 -27.65 3.97
CA SER A 267 -8.44 -27.03 3.55
C SER A 267 -8.61 -27.02 2.02
N LEU A 268 -8.32 -28.16 1.37
CA LEU A 268 -8.46 -28.33 -0.07
C LEU A 268 -9.94 -28.23 -0.46
N THR A 269 -10.27 -27.28 -1.34
CA THR A 269 -11.64 -27.06 -1.78
C THR A 269 -12.02 -27.99 -2.94
N VAL A 270 -13.33 -28.13 -3.19
CA VAL A 270 -13.84 -28.93 -4.32
C VAL A 270 -13.35 -28.40 -5.66
N ASP A 271 -13.29 -27.07 -5.82
CA ASP A 271 -12.81 -26.44 -7.05
C ASP A 271 -11.32 -26.70 -7.28
N GLU A 272 -10.49 -26.56 -6.23
CA GLU A 272 -9.06 -26.87 -6.30
C GLU A 272 -8.82 -28.35 -6.59
N SER A 273 -9.62 -29.25 -6.02
CA SER A 273 -9.54 -30.69 -6.29
C SER A 273 -9.92 -31.03 -7.74
N LYS A 274 -10.92 -30.35 -8.32
CA LYS A 274 -11.24 -30.49 -9.75
C LYS A 274 -10.13 -29.96 -10.65
N GLU A 275 -9.52 -28.83 -10.27
CA GLU A 275 -8.39 -28.24 -11.02
C GLU A 275 -7.12 -29.11 -10.92
N LEU A 276 -6.86 -29.71 -9.75
CA LEU A 276 -5.68 -30.50 -9.44
C LEU A 276 -6.07 -31.85 -8.81
N PRO A 277 -6.59 -32.82 -9.59
CA PRO A 277 -7.17 -34.06 -9.06
C PRO A 277 -6.17 -34.98 -8.36
N LYS A 278 -4.88 -34.77 -8.58
CA LYS A 278 -3.81 -35.55 -7.94
C LYS A 278 -3.29 -34.93 -6.64
N LEU A 279 -3.71 -33.69 -6.33
CA LEU A 279 -3.36 -33.02 -5.08
C LEU A 279 -4.12 -33.65 -3.91
N GLN A 280 -3.39 -34.09 -2.87
CA GLN A 280 -4.00 -34.82 -1.77
C GLN A 280 -4.53 -33.86 -0.69
N PRO A 281 -5.74 -34.08 -0.16
CA PRO A 281 -6.25 -33.31 0.97
C PRO A 281 -5.57 -33.74 2.28
N ASN A 282 -5.16 -32.77 3.10
CA ASN A 282 -4.83 -33.03 4.50
C ASN A 282 -6.14 -33.10 5.31
N LYS A 283 -6.71 -34.31 5.42
CA LYS A 283 -8.07 -34.54 5.95
C LYS A 283 -8.33 -34.01 7.36
N LYS A 284 -7.31 -33.81 8.19
CA LYS A 284 -7.45 -33.30 9.57
C LYS A 284 -6.87 -31.90 9.75
N ASN A 285 -6.27 -31.31 8.71
CA ASN A 285 -5.50 -30.07 8.78
C ASN A 285 -4.42 -30.08 9.89
N LEU A 286 -3.91 -31.25 10.24
CA LEU A 286 -2.86 -31.43 11.26
C LEU A 286 -1.48 -31.41 10.60
N CYS A 287 -0.45 -31.10 11.39
CA CYS A 287 0.94 -31.20 10.94
C CYS A 287 1.22 -32.63 10.46
N ASN A 288 1.64 -32.78 9.21
CA ASN A 288 1.80 -34.06 8.52
C ASN A 288 3.18 -34.21 7.87
N ALA A 289 4.21 -33.69 8.53
CA ALA A 289 5.58 -33.79 8.05
C ALA A 289 5.98 -35.26 7.80
N ALA A 290 6.50 -35.52 6.61
CA ALA A 290 6.97 -36.85 6.23
C ALA A 290 8.15 -36.74 5.24
N PRO A 291 9.16 -37.63 5.34
CA PRO A 291 10.31 -37.63 4.43
C PRO A 291 9.90 -37.76 2.96
N GLY A 292 10.34 -36.83 2.11
CA GLY A 292 10.02 -36.80 0.68
C GLY A 292 8.59 -36.35 0.37
N TYR A 293 7.87 -35.77 1.34
CA TYR A 293 6.55 -35.18 1.15
C TYR A 293 6.58 -33.65 1.26
N LEU A 294 5.71 -33.02 0.47
CA LEU A 294 5.45 -31.58 0.50
C LEU A 294 4.10 -31.32 1.17
N SER A 295 4.13 -30.54 2.25
CA SER A 295 2.94 -30.04 2.94
C SER A 295 2.71 -28.57 2.57
N LEU A 296 1.48 -28.23 2.23
CA LEU A 296 1.04 -26.89 1.88
C LEU A 296 0.02 -26.41 2.90
N ALA A 297 0.33 -25.32 3.60
CA ALA A 297 -0.56 -24.73 4.59
C ALA A 297 -0.49 -23.20 4.57
N THR A 298 -1.57 -22.53 4.96
CA THR A 298 -1.54 -21.07 5.10
C THR A 298 -0.85 -20.65 6.40
N PHE A 299 -0.53 -19.36 6.56
CA PHE A 299 -0.05 -18.80 7.85
C PHE A 299 -1.01 -19.12 9.00
N TYR A 300 -2.32 -19.13 8.75
CA TYR A 300 -3.36 -19.47 9.73
C TYR A 300 -3.19 -20.88 10.32
N LEU A 301 -3.00 -21.88 9.46
CA LEU A 301 -2.88 -23.27 9.90
C LEU A 301 -1.46 -23.63 10.34
N SER A 302 -0.44 -23.09 9.66
CA SER A 302 0.95 -23.29 10.08
C SER A 302 1.26 -22.61 11.41
N SER A 303 0.62 -21.49 11.77
CA SER A 303 0.77 -20.93 13.12
C SER A 303 0.19 -21.82 14.21
N ALA A 304 -0.91 -22.54 13.94
CA ALA A 304 -1.45 -23.55 14.85
C ALA A 304 -0.45 -24.70 15.03
N TRP A 305 0.12 -25.20 13.93
CA TRP A 305 1.16 -26.23 13.98
C TRP A 305 2.39 -25.76 14.76
N ALA A 306 2.82 -24.51 14.58
CA ALA A 306 3.94 -23.95 15.32
C ALA A 306 3.64 -23.82 16.81
N LYS A 307 2.43 -23.38 17.18
CA LYS A 307 1.99 -23.32 18.57
C LYS A 307 2.09 -24.69 19.24
N ASP A 308 1.55 -25.72 18.59
CA ASP A 308 1.45 -27.08 19.15
C ASP A 308 2.73 -27.91 18.99
N ALA A 309 3.70 -27.46 18.17
CA ALA A 309 4.96 -28.16 17.97
C ALA A 309 5.78 -28.25 19.27
N ILE A 310 6.16 -29.47 19.64
CA ILE A 310 7.10 -29.74 20.74
C ILE A 310 8.54 -29.81 20.19
N GLU A 311 8.70 -30.48 19.05
CA GLU A 311 9.95 -30.59 18.29
C GLU A 311 9.76 -29.99 16.89
N ILE A 312 10.88 -29.72 16.20
CA ILE A 312 10.88 -29.20 14.83
C ILE A 312 10.43 -30.31 13.86
N PRO A 313 9.27 -30.18 13.19
CA PRO A 313 8.70 -31.25 12.38
C PRO A 313 9.29 -31.37 10.96
N PHE A 314 9.67 -30.26 10.32
CA PHE A 314 10.13 -30.27 8.92
C PHE A 314 11.63 -30.07 8.79
N ASP A 315 12.25 -30.73 7.80
CA ASP A 315 13.63 -30.44 7.42
C ASP A 315 13.74 -29.02 6.84
N TYR A 316 12.76 -28.61 6.02
CA TYR A 316 12.74 -27.33 5.35
C TYR A 316 11.37 -26.64 5.47
N VAL A 317 11.39 -25.35 5.78
CA VAL A 317 10.24 -24.45 5.68
C VAL A 317 10.55 -23.36 4.66
N ILE A 318 9.72 -23.25 3.63
CA ILE A 318 9.76 -22.17 2.66
C ILE A 318 8.52 -21.30 2.89
N MET A 319 8.75 -20.05 3.29
CA MET A 319 7.70 -19.08 3.58
C MET A 319 7.56 -18.10 2.42
N ASP A 320 6.54 -18.26 1.59
CA ASP A 320 6.21 -17.34 0.51
C ASP A 320 5.40 -16.15 1.03
N GLU A 321 5.48 -15.02 0.31
CA GLU A 321 4.84 -13.76 0.67
C GLU A 321 5.15 -13.34 2.13
N ALA A 322 6.41 -13.56 2.57
CA ALA A 322 6.85 -13.26 3.93
C ALA A 322 6.65 -11.78 4.32
N SER A 323 6.64 -10.86 3.35
CA SER A 323 6.33 -9.44 3.58
C SER A 323 4.91 -9.19 4.10
N GLN A 324 3.99 -10.16 3.94
CA GLN A 324 2.65 -10.12 4.50
C GLN A 324 2.55 -10.82 5.87
N ALA A 325 3.66 -11.15 6.52
CA ALA A 325 3.66 -11.78 7.84
C ALA A 325 3.98 -10.76 8.93
N LEU A 326 3.20 -10.84 10.02
CA LEU A 326 3.56 -10.19 11.29
C LEU A 326 4.86 -10.81 11.81
N TYR A 327 5.65 -10.03 12.56
CA TYR A 327 6.93 -10.50 13.09
C TYR A 327 6.83 -11.81 13.91
N PRO A 328 5.81 -12.00 14.77
CA PRO A 328 5.59 -13.29 15.44
C PRO A 328 5.36 -14.48 14.50
N MET A 329 4.81 -14.27 13.30
CA MET A 329 4.65 -15.33 12.30
C MET A 329 5.99 -15.71 11.65
N ILE A 330 6.90 -14.74 11.47
CA ILE A 330 8.29 -15.03 11.08
C ILE A 330 8.94 -15.92 12.13
N ALA A 331 8.76 -15.63 13.43
CA ALA A 331 9.25 -16.49 14.52
C ALA A 331 8.55 -17.86 14.57
N ALA A 332 7.25 -17.94 14.25
CA ALA A 332 6.53 -19.21 14.18
C ALA A 332 7.16 -20.16 13.14
N SER A 333 7.65 -19.62 12.01
CA SER A 333 8.25 -20.43 10.95
C SER A 333 9.54 -21.16 11.39
N VAL A 334 10.36 -20.57 12.28
CA VAL A 334 11.58 -21.21 12.78
C VAL A 334 11.29 -22.37 13.73
N LYS A 335 10.10 -22.40 14.34
CA LYS A 335 9.65 -23.54 15.17
C LYS A 335 9.19 -24.73 14.33
N LEU A 336 8.99 -24.54 13.03
CA LEU A 336 8.49 -25.56 12.12
C LEU A 336 9.59 -26.24 11.28
N GLY A 337 10.73 -25.59 11.07
CA GLY A 337 11.76 -26.06 10.13
C GLY A 337 13.17 -26.05 10.67
N ASN A 338 13.97 -27.07 10.36
CA ASN A 338 15.41 -27.06 10.65
C ASN A 338 16.15 -26.04 9.79
N LYS A 339 15.68 -25.85 8.54
CA LYS A 339 16.16 -24.85 7.59
C LYS A 339 15.00 -24.00 7.07
N ILE A 340 15.18 -22.68 7.07
CA ILE A 340 14.13 -21.72 6.76
C ILE A 340 14.55 -20.82 5.59
N ILE A 341 13.64 -20.66 4.65
CA ILE A 341 13.80 -19.76 3.51
C ILE A 341 12.61 -18.83 3.49
N TRP A 342 12.83 -17.56 3.82
CA TRP A 342 11.81 -16.52 3.73
C TRP A 342 11.89 -15.84 2.38
N ILE A 343 10.77 -15.78 1.67
CA ILE A 343 10.67 -15.19 0.36
C ILE A 343 9.57 -14.13 0.41
N GLY A 344 9.92 -12.89 0.13
CA GLY A 344 9.00 -11.77 0.22
C GLY A 344 9.46 -10.58 -0.60
N ASP A 345 8.72 -9.49 -0.47
CA ASP A 345 9.08 -8.22 -1.10
C ASP A 345 8.66 -7.07 -0.18
N GLN A 346 9.65 -6.42 0.43
CA GLN A 346 9.47 -5.31 1.36
C GLN A 346 8.86 -4.06 0.69
N ASN A 347 8.88 -3.97 -0.64
CA ASN A 347 8.26 -2.87 -1.39
C ASN A 347 6.82 -3.18 -1.82
N GLN A 348 6.27 -4.35 -1.47
CA GLN A 348 4.86 -4.70 -1.66
C GLN A 348 4.09 -4.63 -0.34
N LEU A 349 2.78 -4.91 -0.40
CA LEU A 349 1.87 -4.69 0.72
C LEU A 349 2.30 -5.41 2.01
N PRO A 350 2.31 -4.71 3.15
CA PRO A 350 2.43 -5.34 4.47
C PRO A 350 1.16 -6.13 4.84
N PRO A 351 1.17 -6.91 5.93
CA PRO A 351 -0.07 -7.49 6.45
C PRO A 351 -1.11 -6.40 6.75
N ILE A 352 -2.37 -6.72 6.48
CA ILE A 352 -3.49 -5.85 6.82
C ILE A 352 -3.78 -6.01 8.32
N VAL A 353 -3.71 -4.89 9.04
CA VAL A 353 -4.06 -4.78 10.46
C VAL A 353 -5.22 -3.79 10.61
N LEU A 354 -6.13 -4.04 11.55
CA LEU A 354 -7.24 -3.12 11.84
C LEU A 354 -6.87 -2.06 12.88
N THR A 355 -5.85 -2.33 13.70
CA THR A 355 -5.30 -1.36 14.64
C THR A 355 -4.88 -0.09 13.90
N GLY A 356 -5.33 1.06 14.38
CA GLY A 356 -5.08 2.35 13.73
C GLY A 356 -3.60 2.73 13.72
N ASP A 357 -3.17 3.40 12.63
CA ASP A 357 -1.79 3.87 12.45
C ASP A 357 -1.32 4.77 13.60
N ASP A 358 -2.21 5.55 14.22
CA ASP A 358 -1.89 6.41 15.35
C ASP A 358 -1.46 5.60 16.60
N VAL A 359 -2.11 4.47 16.85
CA VAL A 359 -1.77 3.55 17.94
C VAL A 359 -0.46 2.83 17.60
N ILE A 360 -0.34 2.32 16.38
CA ILE A 360 0.88 1.65 15.89
C ILE A 360 2.09 2.57 16.03
N ASN A 361 1.97 3.84 15.61
CA ASN A 361 3.04 4.81 15.69
C ASN A 361 3.36 5.22 17.13
N ARG A 362 2.33 5.37 18.00
CA ARG A 362 2.52 5.72 19.41
C ARG A 362 3.36 4.69 20.17
N TYR A 363 3.14 3.41 19.90
CA TYR A 363 3.85 2.30 20.55
C TYR A 363 5.00 1.74 19.70
N ASP A 364 5.34 2.39 18.58
CA ASP A 364 6.41 1.98 17.66
C ASP A 364 6.27 0.52 17.17
N TRP A 365 5.03 0.07 16.93
CA TRP A 365 4.73 -1.30 16.49
C TRP A 365 4.94 -1.54 14.99
N GLY A 366 5.42 -0.52 14.25
CA GLY A 366 5.66 -0.63 12.81
C GLY A 366 6.56 -1.81 12.42
N GLY A 367 7.57 -2.12 13.23
CA GLY A 367 8.43 -3.30 13.03
C GLY A 367 7.74 -4.65 13.31
N ILE A 368 6.73 -4.67 14.20
CA ILE A 368 5.92 -5.87 14.46
C ILE A 368 4.99 -6.15 13.26
N VAL A 369 4.41 -5.10 12.69
CA VAL A 369 3.56 -5.18 11.48
C VAL A 369 4.40 -5.60 10.27
N LYS A 370 5.51 -4.91 10.00
CA LYS A 370 6.39 -5.18 8.84
C LYS A 370 7.45 -6.25 9.18
N GLY A 371 7.00 -7.44 9.56
CA GLY A 371 7.84 -8.50 10.13
C GLY A 371 9.03 -8.92 9.27
N PHE A 372 8.83 -9.14 7.97
CA PHE A 372 9.93 -9.50 7.06
C PHE A 372 10.95 -8.36 6.88
N ASN A 373 10.49 -7.11 6.87
CA ASN A 373 11.40 -5.97 6.83
C ASN A 373 12.26 -5.93 8.10
N THR A 374 11.65 -6.11 9.27
CA THR A 374 12.34 -6.20 10.56
C THR A 374 13.39 -7.31 10.58
N LEU A 375 13.04 -8.50 10.08
CA LEU A 375 14.00 -9.60 9.93
C LEU A 375 15.19 -9.18 9.05
N CYS A 376 14.92 -8.62 7.87
CA CYS A 376 15.94 -8.26 6.90
C CYS A 376 16.88 -7.16 7.40
N THR A 377 16.37 -6.16 8.11
CA THR A 377 17.18 -5.02 8.58
C THR A 377 17.89 -5.29 9.90
N ASN A 378 17.45 -6.27 10.71
CA ASN A 378 18.07 -6.51 12.02
C ASN A 378 18.94 -7.77 12.10
N PHE A 379 18.88 -8.65 11.10
CA PHE A 379 19.66 -9.89 11.09
C PHE A 379 20.57 -10.00 9.88
N SER A 380 21.79 -10.50 10.11
CA SER A 380 22.80 -10.73 9.09
C SER A 380 22.68 -12.12 8.45
N TYR A 381 21.46 -12.52 8.07
CA TYR A 381 21.28 -13.77 7.31
C TYR A 381 21.78 -13.62 5.87
N PRO A 382 22.27 -14.70 5.23
CA PRO A 382 22.49 -14.70 3.80
C PRO A 382 21.23 -14.22 3.08
N SER A 383 21.40 -13.21 2.22
CA SER A 383 20.30 -12.50 1.61
C SER A 383 20.50 -12.29 0.12
N TYR A 384 19.40 -12.45 -0.63
CA TYR A 384 19.39 -12.40 -2.08
C TYR A 384 18.26 -11.53 -2.61
N MET A 385 18.51 -10.80 -3.69
CA MET A 385 17.49 -10.08 -4.44
C MET A 385 17.47 -10.58 -5.88
N LEU A 386 16.31 -11.04 -6.34
CA LEU A 386 16.13 -11.44 -7.73
C LEU A 386 16.00 -10.17 -8.59
N LYS A 387 16.99 -9.88 -9.45
CA LYS A 387 17.04 -8.62 -10.22
C LYS A 387 16.36 -8.69 -11.58
N ASP A 388 16.12 -9.88 -12.13
CA ASP A 388 15.56 -10.04 -13.48
C ASP A 388 14.07 -10.40 -13.44
N THR A 389 13.21 -9.61 -14.09
CA THR A 389 11.78 -9.85 -14.23
C THR A 389 11.42 -10.47 -15.58
N PHE A 390 10.69 -11.58 -15.55
CA PHE A 390 10.16 -12.27 -16.73
C PHE A 390 8.78 -11.75 -17.15
N ARG A 391 8.19 -10.85 -16.34
CA ARG A 391 6.83 -10.34 -16.53
C ARG A 391 6.81 -9.04 -17.30
N LEU A 392 7.55 -8.04 -16.81
CA LEU A 392 7.44 -6.67 -17.26
C LEU A 392 8.27 -6.47 -18.54
N THR A 393 7.77 -5.67 -19.49
CA THR A 393 8.59 -5.15 -20.60
C THR A 393 9.75 -4.30 -20.06
N GLU A 394 10.73 -3.95 -20.89
CA GLU A 394 11.84 -3.06 -20.53
C GLU A 394 11.33 -1.74 -19.98
N ARG A 395 10.34 -1.12 -20.63
CA ARG A 395 9.71 0.12 -20.14
C ARG A 395 8.99 -0.11 -18.82
N GLY A 396 8.25 -1.20 -18.68
CA GLY A 396 7.60 -1.58 -17.42
C GLY A 396 8.58 -1.77 -16.28
N ALA A 397 9.65 -2.55 -16.51
CA ALA A 397 10.72 -2.79 -15.54
C ALA A 397 11.46 -1.50 -15.19
N ALA A 398 11.72 -0.62 -16.16
CA ALA A 398 12.35 0.67 -15.91
C ALA A 398 11.48 1.60 -15.03
N CYS A 399 10.15 1.56 -15.15
CA CYS A 399 9.26 2.31 -14.27
C CYS A 399 9.18 1.67 -12.89
N THR A 400 8.88 0.37 -12.81
CA THR A 400 8.78 -0.36 -11.55
C THR A 400 10.11 -0.39 -10.79
N GLY A 401 11.25 -0.37 -11.50
CA GLY A 401 12.59 -0.33 -10.94
C GLY A 401 12.85 0.86 -10.01
N ILE A 402 12.09 1.95 -10.12
CA ILE A 402 12.16 3.10 -9.21
C ILE A 402 11.98 2.66 -7.74
N PHE A 403 11.12 1.68 -7.47
CA PHE A 403 10.89 1.16 -6.12
C PHE A 403 12.04 0.26 -5.62
N TYR A 404 12.97 -0.12 -6.49
CA TYR A 404 14.04 -1.09 -6.25
C TYR A 404 15.40 -0.54 -6.63
N ASN A 405 15.65 0.76 -6.39
CA ASN A 405 16.91 1.43 -6.72
C ASN A 405 17.36 1.30 -8.19
N ASN A 406 16.42 1.05 -9.10
CA ASN A 406 16.63 0.74 -10.52
C ASN A 406 17.45 -0.54 -10.78
N ASP A 407 17.49 -1.48 -9.83
CA ASP A 407 18.16 -2.77 -9.99
C ASP A 407 17.31 -3.81 -10.77
N LEU A 408 16.06 -3.48 -11.13
CA LEU A 408 15.13 -4.41 -11.79
C LEU A 408 15.29 -4.37 -13.33
N ASN A 409 15.72 -5.48 -13.93
CA ASN A 409 15.93 -5.62 -15.37
C ASN A 409 14.86 -6.52 -16.01
N SER A 410 14.41 -6.18 -17.22
CA SER A 410 13.51 -7.04 -17.98
C SER A 410 14.29 -8.15 -18.68
N VAL A 411 13.81 -9.39 -18.52
CA VAL A 411 14.15 -10.54 -19.36
C VAL A 411 12.87 -11.14 -19.99
N SER A 412 11.81 -10.32 -20.06
CA SER A 412 10.55 -10.71 -20.70
C SER A 412 10.77 -11.00 -22.18
N LYS A 413 10.10 -12.03 -22.69
CA LYS A 413 10.07 -12.30 -24.13
C LYS A 413 9.20 -11.29 -24.89
N VAL A 414 8.29 -10.63 -24.19
CA VAL A 414 7.40 -9.62 -24.77
C VAL A 414 7.92 -8.24 -24.38
N GLN A 415 8.29 -7.46 -25.39
CA GLN A 415 8.80 -6.10 -25.23
C GLN A 415 7.90 -5.05 -25.89
N THR A 416 7.18 -5.44 -26.94
CA THR A 416 6.26 -4.58 -27.67
C THR A 416 4.88 -5.19 -27.68
N ILE A 417 3.86 -4.34 -27.64
CA ILE A 417 2.46 -4.73 -27.74
C ILE A 417 1.96 -4.50 -29.16
N LYS A 418 1.09 -5.38 -29.64
CA LYS A 418 0.38 -5.23 -30.92
C LYS A 418 -1.05 -4.88 -30.60
N SER A 419 -1.32 -3.58 -30.43
CA SER A 419 -2.65 -3.05 -30.15
C SER A 419 -2.87 -1.78 -30.96
N SER A 420 -4.10 -1.56 -31.41
CA SER A 420 -4.55 -0.34 -32.06
C SER A 420 -5.19 0.67 -31.10
N ILE A 421 -5.28 0.33 -29.81
CA ILE A 421 -5.85 1.18 -28.77
C ILE A 421 -4.93 2.37 -28.49
N ASP A 422 -5.44 3.58 -28.73
CA ASP A 422 -4.67 4.83 -28.70
C ASP A 422 -3.98 5.13 -27.37
N CYS A 423 -4.59 4.73 -26.24
CA CYS A 423 -4.05 5.01 -24.92
C CYS A 423 -2.90 4.07 -24.51
N LEU A 424 -2.56 3.06 -25.31
CA LEU A 424 -1.52 2.09 -24.97
C LEU A 424 -0.19 2.44 -25.63
N ASN A 425 0.90 2.35 -24.86
CA ASN A 425 2.24 2.54 -25.41
C ASN A 425 2.70 1.26 -26.13
N LYS A 426 3.15 1.38 -27.39
CA LYS A 426 3.63 0.25 -28.21
C LYS A 426 4.80 -0.53 -27.61
N ASN A 427 5.60 0.08 -26.73
CA ASN A 427 6.70 -0.56 -25.98
C ASN A 427 6.24 -1.17 -24.64
N GLY A 428 4.93 -1.26 -24.42
CA GLY A 428 4.34 -1.72 -23.18
C GLY A 428 4.59 -0.78 -22.00
N GLY A 429 4.48 -1.32 -20.78
CA GLY A 429 4.66 -0.59 -19.54
C GLY A 429 3.47 0.31 -19.18
N PRO A 430 3.64 1.24 -18.22
CA PRO A 430 2.52 2.03 -17.71
C PRO A 430 2.12 3.22 -18.62
N THR A 431 0.83 3.50 -18.74
CA THR A 431 0.31 4.75 -19.29
C THR A 431 -0.57 5.46 -18.27
N PHE A 432 -0.60 6.79 -18.30
CA PHE A 432 -1.49 7.60 -17.48
C PHE A 432 -2.66 8.15 -18.32
N LEU A 433 -3.89 7.80 -17.94
CA LEU A 433 -5.14 8.29 -18.53
C LEU A 433 -5.82 9.26 -17.55
N GLY A 434 -5.66 10.55 -17.80
CA GLY A 434 -6.25 11.61 -16.98
C GLY A 434 -7.71 11.88 -17.34
N MET A 435 -8.60 11.83 -16.36
CA MET A 435 -10.04 12.14 -16.48
C MET A 435 -10.42 13.31 -15.58
N ASP A 436 -11.57 13.94 -15.82
CA ASP A 436 -12.14 14.92 -14.89
C ASP A 436 -13.00 14.18 -13.87
N LEU A 437 -12.55 14.10 -12.62
CA LEU A 437 -13.23 13.33 -11.56
C LEU A 437 -13.66 14.23 -10.41
N GLU A 438 -14.93 14.14 -10.03
CA GLU A 438 -15.49 14.91 -8.93
C GLU A 438 -14.79 14.60 -7.59
N PRO A 439 -14.36 15.62 -6.82
CA PRO A 439 -13.74 15.42 -5.52
C PRO A 439 -14.66 14.68 -4.54
N GLY A 440 -14.12 13.65 -3.89
CA GLY A 440 -14.83 12.85 -2.90
C GLY A 440 -15.67 11.70 -3.47
N ASP A 441 -15.91 11.66 -4.79
CA ASP A 441 -16.66 10.58 -5.41
C ASP A 441 -15.80 9.32 -5.59
N LYS A 442 -16.22 8.23 -4.93
CA LYS A 442 -15.58 6.91 -5.05
C LYS A 442 -16.14 6.09 -6.20
N THR A 443 -17.31 6.43 -6.73
CA THR A 443 -18.05 5.65 -7.71
C THR A 443 -18.50 6.48 -8.93
N PRO A 444 -17.60 7.24 -9.58
CA PRO A 444 -17.97 8.10 -10.70
C PRO A 444 -18.42 7.25 -11.91
N THR A 445 -19.72 7.30 -12.21
CA THR A 445 -20.35 6.44 -13.22
C THR A 445 -19.74 6.59 -14.61
N LEU A 446 -19.44 7.82 -15.04
CA LEU A 446 -18.85 8.08 -16.37
C LEU A 446 -17.46 7.43 -16.49
N ALA A 447 -16.60 7.61 -15.49
CA ALA A 447 -15.27 7.00 -15.51
C ALA A 447 -15.33 5.47 -15.46
N ILE A 448 -16.25 4.91 -14.66
CA ILE A 448 -16.48 3.46 -14.61
C ILE A 448 -16.95 2.94 -15.98
N SER A 449 -17.82 3.67 -16.67
CA SER A 449 -18.30 3.31 -18.00
C SER A 449 -17.14 3.29 -19.01
N SER A 450 -16.30 4.32 -19.02
CA SER A 450 -15.11 4.36 -19.89
C SER A 450 -14.11 3.24 -19.59
N ILE A 451 -13.96 2.84 -18.33
CA ILE A 451 -13.13 1.68 -17.95
C ILE A 451 -13.72 0.39 -18.53
N ILE A 452 -15.04 0.20 -18.47
CA ILE A 452 -15.70 -0.98 -19.04
C ILE A 452 -15.54 -0.99 -20.56
N ASP A 453 -15.75 0.14 -21.23
CA ASP A 453 -15.57 0.27 -22.68
C ASP A 453 -14.14 -0.10 -23.09
N LEU A 454 -13.13 0.36 -22.33
CA LEU A 454 -11.73 0.01 -22.55
C LEU A 454 -11.45 -1.49 -22.36
N VAL A 455 -12.10 -2.14 -21.37
CA VAL A 455 -12.00 -3.59 -21.21
C VAL A 455 -12.62 -4.32 -22.41
N GLU A 456 -13.78 -3.87 -22.89
CA GLU A 456 -14.42 -4.44 -24.08
C GLU A 456 -13.59 -4.24 -25.34
N GLU A 457 -12.95 -3.09 -25.49
CA GLU A 457 -12.04 -2.77 -26.59
C GLU A 457 -10.83 -3.72 -26.60
N ILE A 458 -10.16 -3.91 -25.46
CA ILE A 458 -9.04 -4.88 -25.33
C ILE A 458 -9.51 -6.29 -25.70
N LEU A 459 -10.69 -6.72 -25.18
CA LEU A 459 -11.23 -8.04 -25.49
C LEU A 459 -11.70 -8.20 -26.94
N SER A 460 -11.93 -7.09 -27.64
CA SER A 460 -12.28 -7.10 -29.06
C SER A 460 -11.06 -7.34 -29.95
N GLU A 461 -9.89 -6.83 -29.55
CA GLU A 461 -8.61 -7.11 -30.21
C GLU A 461 -8.07 -8.51 -29.86
N ASP A 462 -8.18 -8.90 -28.59
CA ASP A 462 -7.75 -10.21 -28.09
C ASP A 462 -8.74 -10.77 -27.06
N LYS A 463 -9.56 -11.74 -27.52
CA LYS A 463 -10.61 -12.36 -26.69
C LYS A 463 -10.07 -13.12 -25.48
N ASP A 464 -8.83 -13.59 -25.55
CA ASP A 464 -8.18 -14.40 -24.52
C ASP A 464 -7.32 -13.56 -23.57
N ALA A 465 -7.20 -12.25 -23.84
CA ALA A 465 -6.42 -11.32 -23.02
C ALA A 465 -6.83 -11.41 -21.55
N LYS A 466 -5.85 -11.59 -20.66
CA LYS A 466 -6.09 -11.56 -19.21
C LYS A 466 -6.05 -10.12 -18.73
N ILE A 467 -7.12 -9.65 -18.11
CA ILE A 467 -7.28 -8.25 -17.70
C ILE A 467 -7.55 -8.17 -16.20
N ALA A 468 -6.88 -7.25 -15.51
CA ALA A 468 -7.24 -6.84 -14.16
C ALA A 468 -7.77 -5.41 -14.16
N VAL A 469 -8.87 -5.15 -13.44
CA VAL A 469 -9.35 -3.80 -13.11
C VAL A 469 -9.26 -3.64 -11.59
N LEU A 470 -8.35 -2.78 -11.15
CA LEU A 470 -7.98 -2.63 -9.76
C LEU A 470 -8.34 -1.25 -9.22
N SER A 471 -8.76 -1.18 -7.96
CA SER A 471 -8.91 0.08 -7.23
C SER A 471 -8.69 -0.11 -5.73
N LYS A 472 -8.47 0.95 -4.96
CA LYS A 472 -8.33 0.84 -3.50
C LYS A 472 -9.66 0.51 -2.81
N PHE A 473 -10.76 1.12 -3.25
CA PHE A 473 -11.99 1.13 -2.47
C PHE A 473 -12.96 0.00 -2.88
N ARG A 474 -13.48 -0.72 -1.88
CA ARG A 474 -14.50 -1.76 -2.09
C ARG A 474 -15.77 -1.23 -2.79
N PRO A 475 -16.32 -0.04 -2.46
CA PRO A 475 -17.46 0.53 -3.18
C PRO A 475 -17.20 0.74 -4.67
N THR A 476 -16.01 1.23 -5.02
CA THR A 476 -15.59 1.42 -6.42
C THR A 476 -15.61 0.09 -7.17
N VAL A 477 -14.99 -0.95 -6.61
CA VAL A 477 -14.96 -2.29 -7.20
C VAL A 477 -16.37 -2.90 -7.31
N ARG A 478 -17.22 -2.76 -6.28
CA ARG A 478 -18.63 -3.17 -6.34
C ARG A 478 -19.34 -2.53 -7.51
N GLN A 479 -19.17 -1.22 -7.67
CA GLN A 479 -19.84 -0.46 -8.71
C GLN A 479 -19.31 -0.84 -10.11
N ILE A 480 -18.00 -1.03 -10.28
CA ILE A 480 -17.46 -1.50 -11.56
C ILE A 480 -18.02 -2.88 -11.91
N GLN A 481 -18.03 -3.84 -10.98
CA GLN A 481 -18.62 -5.18 -11.23
C GLN A 481 -20.10 -5.10 -11.58
N LYS A 482 -20.87 -4.25 -10.87
CA LYS A 482 -22.29 -4.02 -11.13
C LYS A 482 -22.52 -3.44 -12.52
N GLN A 483 -21.84 -2.35 -12.86
CA GLN A 483 -21.99 -1.70 -14.16
C GLN A 483 -21.55 -2.61 -15.30
N PHE A 484 -20.49 -3.41 -15.11
CA PHE A 484 -20.05 -4.38 -16.11
C PHE A 484 -21.20 -5.34 -16.48
N ILE A 485 -21.89 -5.92 -15.50
CA ILE A 485 -23.00 -6.87 -15.74
C ILE A 485 -24.22 -6.19 -16.39
N LEU A 486 -24.47 -4.92 -16.07
CA LEU A 486 -25.65 -4.19 -16.54
C LEU A 486 -25.46 -3.61 -17.96
N GLN A 487 -24.30 -3.03 -18.23
CA GLN A 487 -23.95 -2.34 -19.46
C GLN A 487 -23.35 -3.27 -20.52
N SER A 488 -22.53 -4.24 -20.13
CA SER A 488 -21.85 -5.10 -21.09
C SER A 488 -22.85 -5.92 -21.92
N LYS A 489 -22.48 -6.19 -23.17
CA LYS A 489 -23.20 -7.14 -24.02
C LYS A 489 -23.16 -8.55 -23.46
N LYS A 490 -22.15 -8.88 -22.64
CA LYS A 490 -22.01 -10.17 -21.99
C LYS A 490 -22.89 -10.24 -20.75
N SER A 491 -23.55 -11.37 -20.54
CA SER A 491 -24.35 -11.63 -19.33
C SER A 491 -23.50 -11.72 -18.06
N GLU A 492 -22.19 -11.93 -18.20
CA GLU A 492 -21.27 -12.24 -17.11
C GLU A 492 -19.93 -11.53 -17.30
N ILE A 493 -19.24 -11.29 -16.19
CA ILE A 493 -17.83 -10.88 -16.23
C ILE A 493 -17.01 -12.09 -16.72
N PRO A 494 -16.29 -11.97 -17.85
CA PRO A 494 -15.49 -13.07 -18.39
C PRO A 494 -14.48 -13.61 -17.36
N GLU A 495 -14.17 -14.90 -17.42
CA GLU A 495 -13.22 -15.52 -16.47
C GLU A 495 -11.80 -14.93 -16.56
N ASN A 496 -11.41 -14.46 -17.75
CA ASN A 496 -10.15 -13.76 -17.99
C ASN A 496 -10.15 -12.28 -17.55
N VAL A 497 -11.26 -11.75 -17.01
CA VAL A 497 -11.36 -10.40 -16.44
C VAL A 497 -11.53 -10.46 -14.93
N LYS A 498 -10.59 -9.85 -14.20
CA LYS A 498 -10.62 -9.79 -12.73
C LYS A 498 -10.79 -8.36 -12.24
N ILE A 499 -11.91 -8.07 -11.61
CA ILE A 499 -12.22 -6.74 -11.05
C ILE A 499 -12.15 -6.82 -9.52
N GLU A 500 -11.15 -6.20 -8.89
CA GLU A 500 -10.85 -6.44 -7.47
C GLU A 500 -10.10 -5.28 -6.80
N THR A 501 -10.06 -5.24 -5.46
CA THR A 501 -9.21 -4.32 -4.72
C THR A 501 -7.75 -4.73 -4.80
N VAL A 502 -6.84 -3.74 -4.81
CA VAL A 502 -5.39 -4.00 -4.85
C VAL A 502 -4.93 -4.93 -3.71
N ASP A 503 -5.50 -4.76 -2.51
CA ASP A 503 -5.21 -5.55 -1.30
C ASP A 503 -5.44 -7.07 -1.47
N ARG A 504 -6.22 -7.49 -2.49
CA ARG A 504 -6.61 -8.89 -2.71
C ARG A 504 -5.94 -9.55 -3.92
N VAL A 505 -5.03 -8.85 -4.61
CA VAL A 505 -4.44 -9.32 -5.88
C VAL A 505 -2.91 -9.47 -5.86
N GLN A 506 -2.36 -9.87 -4.71
CA GLN A 506 -0.95 -10.25 -4.64
C GLN A 506 -0.68 -11.51 -5.47
N GLY A 507 0.53 -11.62 -6.04
CA GLY A 507 0.89 -12.70 -6.97
C GLY A 507 0.20 -12.70 -8.34
N LEU A 508 -0.89 -11.94 -8.53
CA LEU A 508 -1.64 -11.88 -9.81
C LEU A 508 -0.72 -11.49 -10.98
N THR A 509 -0.89 -12.19 -12.10
CA THR A 509 -0.26 -11.84 -13.38
C THR A 509 -1.36 -11.77 -14.44
N VAL A 510 -1.47 -10.63 -15.09
CA VAL A 510 -2.40 -10.38 -16.20
C VAL A 510 -1.65 -9.80 -17.38
N ASP A 511 -2.26 -9.79 -18.55
CA ASP A 511 -1.68 -9.19 -19.73
C ASP A 511 -1.85 -7.66 -19.67
N TYR A 512 -3.05 -7.19 -19.30
CA TYR A 512 -3.38 -5.78 -19.08
C TYR A 512 -3.89 -5.51 -17.66
N CYS A 513 -3.50 -4.38 -17.07
CA CYS A 513 -3.98 -3.96 -15.76
C CYS A 513 -4.47 -2.51 -15.81
N ILE A 514 -5.76 -2.28 -15.56
CA ILE A 514 -6.33 -0.95 -15.35
C ILE A 514 -6.31 -0.66 -13.86
N PHE A 515 -5.54 0.33 -13.41
CA PHE A 515 -5.54 0.80 -12.03
C PHE A 515 -6.31 2.11 -11.91
N PHE A 516 -7.52 2.04 -11.36
CA PHE A 516 -8.41 3.17 -11.19
C PHE A 516 -8.25 3.81 -9.80
N ILE A 517 -7.87 5.09 -9.81
CA ILE A 517 -7.70 5.95 -8.64
C ILE A 517 -8.81 7.02 -8.67
N PRO A 518 -9.94 6.81 -7.97
CA PRO A 518 -10.97 7.85 -7.87
C PRO A 518 -10.44 9.07 -7.12
N ASN A 519 -11.02 10.26 -7.35
CA ASN A 519 -10.63 11.51 -6.69
C ASN A 519 -11.12 11.60 -5.23
N ALA A 520 -10.92 10.53 -4.46
CA ALA A 520 -11.39 10.37 -3.10
C ALA A 520 -10.31 9.73 -2.24
N SER A 521 -9.97 10.37 -1.13
CA SER A 521 -8.97 9.86 -0.16
C SER A 521 -7.69 9.34 -0.81
N LEU A 522 -7.13 10.13 -1.75
CA LEU A 522 -6.03 9.76 -2.66
C LEU A 522 -4.82 9.15 -1.97
N LYS A 523 -4.48 9.59 -0.75
CA LYS A 523 -3.35 9.07 0.04
C LYS A 523 -3.33 7.54 0.12
N TYR A 524 -4.49 6.88 0.21
CA TYR A 524 -4.57 5.42 0.32
C TYR A 524 -4.34 4.68 -1.01
N SER A 525 -4.57 5.35 -2.14
CA SER A 525 -4.29 4.78 -3.47
C SER A 525 -2.86 5.06 -3.92
N LEU A 526 -2.21 6.07 -3.32
CA LEU A 526 -0.86 6.54 -3.63
C LEU A 526 0.19 6.09 -2.61
N GLU A 527 -0.19 5.30 -1.60
CA GLU A 527 0.75 4.61 -0.72
C GLU A 527 1.70 3.75 -1.55
N LYS A 528 3.01 3.90 -1.34
CA LYS A 528 4.06 3.30 -2.19
C LYS A 528 3.87 1.81 -2.41
N GLU A 529 3.67 1.03 -1.35
CA GLU A 529 3.53 -0.42 -1.42
C GLU A 529 2.30 -0.84 -2.23
N LEU A 530 1.17 -0.18 -2.02
CA LEU A 530 -0.07 -0.46 -2.74
C LEU A 530 0.04 -0.07 -4.22
N PHE A 531 0.60 1.11 -4.49
CA PHE A 531 0.80 1.61 -5.84
C PHE A 531 1.74 0.70 -6.64
N ASN A 532 2.85 0.26 -6.03
CA ASN A 532 3.78 -0.70 -6.63
C ASN A 532 3.11 -2.05 -6.91
N VAL A 533 2.26 -2.55 -6.00
CA VAL A 533 1.47 -3.77 -6.26
C VAL A 533 0.56 -3.55 -7.47
N ALA A 534 -0.30 -2.53 -7.47
CA ALA A 534 -1.26 -2.30 -8.54
C ALA A 534 -0.59 -2.16 -9.92
N THR A 535 0.54 -1.46 -9.97
CA THR A 535 1.18 -1.11 -11.24
C THR A 535 2.10 -2.18 -11.83
N SER A 536 2.41 -3.23 -11.07
CA SER A 536 3.33 -4.31 -11.45
C SER A 536 2.63 -5.64 -11.81
N ARG A 537 1.30 -5.65 -11.98
CA ARG A 537 0.53 -6.87 -12.30
C ARG A 537 0.55 -7.24 -13.78
N ALA A 538 0.64 -6.26 -14.67
CA ALA A 538 0.54 -6.45 -16.12
C ALA A 538 1.86 -6.91 -16.75
N LYS A 539 1.78 -7.81 -17.74
CA LYS A 539 2.91 -8.13 -18.63
C LYS A 539 3.07 -7.09 -19.72
N TYR A 540 1.97 -6.62 -20.29
CA TYR A 540 1.94 -5.76 -21.46
C TYR A 540 1.82 -4.30 -21.03
N CYS A 541 0.66 -3.89 -20.52
CA CYS A 541 0.41 -2.50 -20.13
C CYS A 541 -0.35 -2.36 -18.81
N THR A 542 0.07 -1.36 -18.04
CA THR A 542 -0.68 -0.87 -16.88
C THR A 542 -1.30 0.48 -17.25
N ILE A 543 -2.61 0.63 -17.18
CA ILE A 543 -3.33 1.86 -17.50
C ILE A 543 -3.77 2.50 -16.19
N ILE A 544 -3.16 3.62 -15.81
CA ILE A 544 -3.48 4.34 -14.59
C ILE A 544 -4.56 5.36 -14.92
N VAL A 545 -5.78 5.11 -14.45
CA VAL A 545 -6.93 5.99 -14.67
C VAL A 545 -7.13 6.82 -13.41
N ALA A 546 -6.97 8.14 -13.50
CA ALA A 546 -7.07 9.03 -12.35
C ALA A 546 -7.47 10.45 -12.76
N ASP A 547 -7.69 11.31 -11.77
CA ASP A 547 -7.96 12.72 -12.02
C ASP A 547 -6.76 13.42 -12.68
N LYS A 548 -7.00 14.32 -13.65
CA LYS A 548 -5.92 15.07 -14.34
C LYS A 548 -5.04 15.88 -13.39
N SER A 549 -5.57 16.30 -12.23
CA SER A 549 -4.83 17.08 -11.23
C SER A 549 -4.00 16.24 -10.26
N LEU A 550 -3.94 14.91 -10.43
CA LEU A 550 -3.24 13.98 -9.52
C LEU A 550 -1.79 14.41 -9.23
N MET A 551 -1.07 14.93 -10.23
CA MET A 551 0.34 15.33 -10.10
C MET A 551 0.56 16.45 -9.08
N GLY A 552 -0.44 17.30 -8.82
CA GLY A 552 -0.37 18.38 -7.82
C GLY A 552 -0.63 17.92 -6.39
N LYS A 553 -0.92 16.63 -6.16
CA LYS A 553 -1.27 16.08 -4.85
C LYS A 553 -0.04 15.58 -4.11
N ASP A 554 -0.18 15.46 -2.80
CA ASP A 554 0.85 14.89 -1.93
C ASP A 554 0.99 13.39 -2.15
N MET A 555 2.23 12.92 -2.27
CA MET A 555 2.59 11.52 -2.51
C MET A 555 4.10 11.33 -2.31
N GLU A 556 4.50 10.09 -2.05
CA GLU A 556 5.91 9.71 -1.95
C GLU A 556 6.68 9.95 -3.26
N GLU A 557 7.99 10.21 -3.13
CA GLU A 557 8.85 10.62 -4.25
C GLU A 557 8.92 9.55 -5.35
N GLU A 558 8.99 8.28 -4.97
CA GLU A 558 9.02 7.14 -5.90
C GLU A 558 7.73 7.04 -6.72
N VAL A 559 6.57 7.25 -6.09
CA VAL A 559 5.27 7.24 -6.78
C VAL A 559 5.18 8.41 -7.76
N ARG A 560 5.64 9.59 -7.35
CA ARG A 560 5.72 10.77 -8.23
C ARG A 560 6.63 10.51 -9.44
N LYS A 561 7.84 9.98 -9.21
CA LYS A 561 8.79 9.61 -10.27
C LYS A 561 8.18 8.59 -11.23
N TYR A 562 7.47 7.59 -10.71
CA TYR A 562 6.77 6.61 -11.53
C TYR A 562 5.73 7.25 -12.45
N LEU A 563 4.84 8.10 -11.88
CA LEU A 563 3.78 8.76 -12.63
C LEU A 563 4.31 9.73 -13.70
N LEU A 564 5.44 10.41 -13.40
CA LEU A 564 6.14 11.24 -14.38
C LEU A 564 6.72 10.39 -15.52
N LYS A 565 7.37 9.28 -15.19
CA LYS A 565 7.96 8.37 -16.18
C LYS A 565 6.92 7.65 -17.02
N SER A 566 5.70 7.45 -16.53
CA SER A 566 4.60 6.88 -17.32
C SER A 566 3.97 7.83 -18.34
N GLN A 567 4.29 9.13 -18.29
CA GLN A 567 3.81 10.15 -19.23
C GLN A 567 4.95 10.49 -20.20
N ASP A 568 5.14 9.66 -21.23
CA ASP A 568 6.33 9.71 -22.13
C ASP A 568 6.64 11.10 -22.71
N ASP A 569 5.64 11.99 -22.88
CA ASP A 569 5.81 13.35 -23.42
C ASP A 569 6.34 14.41 -22.44
N LYS A 570 6.56 14.06 -21.16
CA LYS A 570 6.99 15.02 -20.11
C LYS A 570 8.30 14.66 -19.42
N PHE A 571 8.91 13.54 -19.79
CA PHE A 571 10.15 13.07 -19.16
C PHE A 571 11.36 13.37 -20.05
N VAL A 572 12.05 14.49 -19.77
CA VAL A 572 13.42 14.69 -20.27
C VAL A 572 14.33 13.80 -19.41
N ALA A 573 14.71 12.64 -19.94
CA ALA A 573 15.74 11.82 -19.33
C ALA A 573 17.08 12.58 -19.39
N PHE A 574 17.69 12.85 -18.23
CA PHE A 574 19.08 13.31 -18.19
C PHE A 574 20.01 12.13 -18.53
N ASN A 575 20.24 11.92 -19.82
CA ASN A 575 21.23 10.96 -20.30
C ASN A 575 22.65 11.55 -20.11
N SER A 576 23.19 11.47 -18.89
CA SER A 576 24.64 11.27 -18.64
C SER A 576 24.93 11.40 -17.14
N THR A 577 25.15 10.28 -16.46
CA THR A 577 25.79 10.25 -15.14
C THR A 577 27.28 10.49 -15.34
N LYS A 578 27.81 11.65 -14.90
CA LYS A 578 29.27 11.81 -14.77
C LYS A 578 29.66 11.43 -13.35
N ASN A 579 30.40 10.34 -13.22
CA ASN A 579 31.08 9.98 -11.98
C ASN A 579 32.27 10.92 -11.77
N ILE A 580 32.29 11.63 -10.64
CA ILE A 580 33.47 12.35 -10.19
C ILE A 580 33.99 11.62 -8.96
N THR A 581 35.22 11.13 -9.04
CA THR A 581 35.92 10.45 -7.96
C THR A 581 37.00 11.36 -7.38
N ALA A 582 37.00 11.47 -6.05
CA ALA A 582 38.10 12.07 -5.28
C ALA A 582 38.45 11.12 -4.13
N GLY A 583 39.53 10.35 -4.29
CA GLY A 583 39.94 9.32 -3.32
C GLY A 583 38.93 8.16 -3.22
N ASN A 584 38.70 7.67 -2.01
CA ASN A 584 37.79 6.53 -1.73
C ASN A 584 36.30 6.87 -1.76
N VAL A 585 35.92 8.08 -2.21
CA VAL A 585 34.52 8.53 -2.28
C VAL A 585 34.16 8.84 -3.73
N SER A 586 33.13 8.16 -4.23
CA SER A 586 32.50 8.42 -5.52
C SER A 586 31.20 9.20 -5.33
N VAL A 587 31.03 10.32 -6.04
CA VAL A 587 29.78 11.09 -6.03
C VAL A 587 29.15 11.05 -7.42
N ASN A 588 27.89 10.61 -7.48
CA ASN A 588 27.07 10.64 -8.68
C ASN A 588 26.39 12.01 -8.81
N VAL A 589 26.82 12.82 -9.78
CA VAL A 589 26.17 14.11 -10.07
C VAL A 589 25.11 13.90 -11.16
N LEU A 590 23.84 13.99 -10.80
CA LEU A 590 22.66 13.77 -11.67
C LEU A 590 22.34 14.95 -12.63
N GLY A 591 23.24 15.92 -12.72
CA GLY A 591 23.08 17.16 -13.49
C GLY A 591 22.94 18.41 -12.61
N LYS A 592 23.27 19.58 -13.17
CA LYS A 592 23.08 20.89 -12.51
C LYS A 592 21.77 21.48 -13.03
N ILE A 593 20.75 21.56 -12.18
CA ILE A 593 19.53 22.29 -12.51
C ILE A 593 19.84 23.77 -12.37
N ASP A 594 19.83 24.49 -13.48
CA ASP A 594 19.89 25.95 -13.47
C ASP A 594 18.49 26.52 -13.22
N LEU A 595 18.11 26.56 -11.94
CA LEU A 595 16.81 27.07 -11.48
C LEU A 595 16.59 28.56 -11.83
N SER A 596 17.64 29.29 -12.24
CA SER A 596 17.55 30.71 -12.62
C SER A 596 16.70 30.96 -13.87
N LYS A 597 16.44 29.93 -14.68
CA LYS A 597 15.66 30.03 -15.92
C LYS A 597 14.14 29.90 -15.73
N PHE A 598 13.68 29.47 -14.55
CA PHE A 598 12.26 29.21 -14.27
C PHE A 598 11.66 30.12 -13.19
N GLU A 599 12.46 30.96 -12.54
CA GLU A 599 11.95 31.95 -11.60
C GLU A 599 11.48 33.21 -12.35
N LYS A 600 10.22 33.63 -12.14
CA LYS A 600 9.77 34.97 -12.52
C LYS A 600 10.70 35.98 -11.84
N LYS A 601 11.25 36.95 -12.60
CA LYS A 601 12.07 38.04 -12.03
C LYS A 601 11.24 38.78 -10.97
N ARG A 602 11.69 38.71 -9.72
CA ARG A 602 11.08 39.45 -8.60
C ARG A 602 11.29 40.94 -8.83
N LYS A 603 10.21 41.72 -8.70
CA LYS A 603 10.21 43.15 -9.10
C LYS A 603 11.08 44.02 -8.20
N GLU A 604 11.30 43.60 -6.96
CA GLU A 604 12.08 44.30 -5.95
C GLU A 604 13.60 44.06 -6.06
N ILE A 605 14.03 43.17 -6.96
CA ILE A 605 15.43 42.78 -7.11
C ILE A 605 16.14 43.71 -8.08
N VAL A 606 17.29 44.24 -7.66
CA VAL A 606 18.15 45.09 -8.49
C VAL A 606 19.36 44.27 -8.94
N GLU A 607 19.56 44.16 -10.26
CA GLU A 607 20.73 43.49 -10.84
C GLU A 607 22.00 44.31 -10.56
N GLY A 608 23.09 43.64 -10.15
CA GLY A 608 24.38 44.28 -9.84
C GLY A 608 24.56 44.76 -8.40
N LYS A 609 23.56 44.59 -7.52
CA LYS A 609 23.65 44.87 -6.07
C LYS A 609 23.37 43.64 -5.21
N GLU A 610 23.88 43.60 -3.98
CA GLU A 610 23.48 42.60 -2.99
C GLU A 610 22.03 42.88 -2.55
N ASN A 611 21.13 41.91 -2.75
CA ASN A 611 19.71 42.06 -2.41
C ASN A 611 19.46 41.49 -1.01
N ILE A 612 19.13 42.36 -0.06
CA ILE A 612 19.12 42.06 1.37
C ILE A 612 17.71 42.23 1.91
N TYR A 613 17.07 41.14 2.33
CA TYR A 613 15.72 41.19 2.92
C TYR A 613 15.80 41.48 4.41
N ILE A 614 15.10 42.52 4.85
CA ILE A 614 14.96 42.91 6.26
C ILE A 614 13.52 42.67 6.66
N ILE A 615 13.32 41.77 7.62
CA ILE A 615 12.00 41.24 7.93
C ILE A 615 11.45 41.88 9.20
N ASP A 616 10.23 42.39 9.12
CA ASP A 616 9.48 42.94 10.24
C ASP A 616 8.74 41.86 11.07
N THR A 617 8.45 42.14 12.34
CA THR A 617 7.79 41.24 13.30
C THR A 617 6.45 40.74 12.77
N ASN A 618 5.64 41.60 12.14
CA ASN A 618 4.31 41.22 11.66
C ASN A 618 4.36 40.11 10.61
N VAL A 619 5.47 40.02 9.89
CA VAL A 619 5.64 39.04 8.81
C VAL A 619 5.85 37.65 9.39
N PHE A 620 6.63 37.55 10.47
CA PHE A 620 6.82 36.27 11.18
C PHE A 620 5.55 35.78 11.84
N VAL A 621 4.71 36.69 12.36
CA VAL A 621 3.42 36.33 12.95
C VAL A 621 2.49 35.72 11.90
N ASN A 622 2.42 36.31 10.70
CA ASN A 622 1.49 35.88 9.65
C ASN A 622 2.08 34.78 8.74
N CYS A 623 3.40 34.65 8.66
CA CYS A 623 4.09 33.65 7.85
C CYS A 623 5.37 33.16 8.56
N PRO A 624 5.26 32.18 9.48
CA PRO A 624 6.41 31.67 10.23
C PRO A 624 7.55 31.09 9.39
N ASN A 625 7.26 30.61 8.18
CA ASN A 625 8.21 30.00 7.25
C ASN A 625 8.73 31.00 6.19
N ILE A 626 8.68 32.31 6.44
CA ILE A 626 8.99 33.32 5.43
C ILE A 626 10.44 33.27 4.94
N ILE A 627 11.39 32.92 5.81
CA ILE A 627 12.82 32.84 5.46
C ILE A 627 13.05 31.79 4.36
N ASP A 628 12.42 30.62 4.49
CA ASP A 628 12.52 29.55 3.49
C ASP A 628 11.89 29.99 2.15
N ARG A 629 10.84 30.80 2.20
CA ARG A 629 10.16 31.35 1.00
C ARG A 629 10.97 32.43 0.30
N ILE A 630 11.78 33.19 1.01
CA ILE A 630 12.74 34.14 0.42
C ILE A 630 13.77 33.37 -0.42
N GLY A 631 14.23 32.23 0.09
CA GLY A 631 15.16 31.33 -0.57
C GLY A 631 16.61 31.66 -0.23
N HIS A 632 17.46 30.63 -0.21
CA HIS A 632 18.83 30.70 0.32
C HIS A 632 19.82 31.54 -0.52
N LYS A 633 19.41 32.04 -1.69
CA LYS A 633 20.23 32.89 -2.55
C LYS A 633 20.27 34.36 -2.12
N TYR A 634 19.36 34.79 -1.25
CA TYR A 634 19.31 36.16 -0.77
C TYR A 634 19.67 36.22 0.70
N LYS A 635 20.34 37.31 1.09
CA LYS A 635 20.72 37.54 2.48
C LYS A 635 19.52 38.02 3.27
N VAL A 636 19.28 37.40 4.42
CA VAL A 636 18.19 37.77 5.32
C VAL A 636 18.75 38.38 6.60
N ILE A 637 18.31 39.60 6.91
CA ILE A 637 18.68 40.29 8.14
C ILE A 637 17.45 40.39 9.02
N ILE A 638 17.63 39.97 10.27
CA ILE A 638 16.60 40.04 11.30
C ILE A 638 17.05 41.14 12.28
N PRO A 639 16.37 42.29 12.32
CA PRO A 639 16.65 43.32 13.31
C PRO A 639 16.56 42.76 14.73
N ALA A 640 17.49 43.10 15.61
CA ALA A 640 17.45 42.67 17.01
C ALA A 640 16.12 43.01 17.68
N LYS A 641 15.53 44.16 17.30
CA LYS A 641 14.22 44.60 17.78
C LYS A 641 13.08 43.62 17.49
N VAL A 642 13.13 42.96 16.33
CA VAL A 642 12.11 42.00 15.90
C VAL A 642 12.13 40.76 16.79
N LEU A 643 13.31 40.31 17.23
CA LEU A 643 13.43 39.18 18.16
C LEU A 643 12.87 39.55 19.55
N GLU A 644 13.18 40.74 20.06
CA GLU A 644 12.59 41.22 21.32
C GLU A 644 11.06 41.27 21.27
N GLU A 645 10.50 41.74 20.14
CA GLU A 645 9.06 41.82 19.96
C GLU A 645 8.41 40.45 19.88
N LEU A 646 9.00 39.50 19.15
CA LEU A 646 8.53 38.12 19.09
C LEU A 646 8.52 37.46 20.49
N ASP A 647 9.53 37.72 21.31
CA ASP A 647 9.57 37.20 22.68
C ASP A 647 8.52 37.85 23.59
N LYS A 648 8.28 39.16 23.47
CA LYS A 648 7.19 39.86 24.19
C LYS A 648 5.81 39.35 23.77
N LEU A 649 5.62 38.98 22.50
CA LEU A 649 4.36 38.47 21.98
C LEU A 649 4.02 37.07 22.53
N LYS A 650 5.01 36.24 22.89
CA LYS A 650 4.78 34.92 23.53
C LYS A 650 4.06 35.03 24.88
N LEU A 651 4.18 36.17 25.56
CA LEU A 651 3.57 36.42 26.87
C LEU A 651 2.10 36.85 26.81
N LYS A 652 1.55 37.13 25.61
CA LYS A 652 0.15 37.54 25.44
C LYS A 652 -0.75 36.32 25.17
N ASN A 653 -1.93 36.27 25.81
CA ASN A 653 -2.85 35.12 25.74
C ASN A 653 -3.63 34.98 24.41
N ASN A 654 -3.69 36.04 23.58
CA ASN A 654 -4.51 36.09 22.35
C ASN A 654 -3.73 35.79 21.05
N ILE A 655 -2.54 35.20 21.13
CA ILE A 655 -1.68 34.97 19.95
C ILE A 655 -1.42 33.47 19.78
N ASP A 656 -1.41 33.00 18.54
CA ASP A 656 -1.06 31.61 18.20
C ASP A 656 0.41 31.31 18.58
N LYS A 657 0.57 30.64 19.72
CA LYS A 657 1.88 30.23 20.27
C LYS A 657 2.60 29.24 19.36
N ASN A 658 1.89 28.46 18.55
CA ASN A 658 2.50 27.50 17.64
C ASN A 658 3.16 28.21 16.44
N ALA A 659 2.52 29.24 15.90
CA ALA A 659 3.09 30.07 14.84
C ALA A 659 4.37 30.79 15.29
N LEU A 660 4.37 31.38 16.50
CA LEU A 660 5.54 32.05 17.08
C LEU A 660 6.70 31.07 17.36
N ASN A 661 6.41 29.89 17.90
CA ASN A 661 7.43 28.86 18.13
C ASN A 661 8.03 28.34 16.81
N THR A 662 7.21 28.21 15.78
CA THR A 662 7.66 27.84 14.43
C THR A 662 8.58 28.91 13.85
N ALA A 663 8.21 30.19 13.95
CA ALA A 663 9.03 31.31 13.49
C ALA A 663 10.40 31.33 14.22
N ALA A 664 10.40 31.20 15.54
CA ALA A 664 11.64 31.16 16.33
C ALA A 664 12.54 29.96 15.96
N ARG A 665 11.96 28.78 15.73
CA ARG A 665 12.70 27.60 15.27
C ARG A 665 13.33 27.82 13.89
N ASN A 666 12.59 28.41 12.96
CA ASN A 666 13.08 28.69 11.60
C ASN A 666 14.19 29.74 11.60
N ILE A 667 14.08 30.78 12.45
CA ILE A 667 15.13 31.78 12.63
C ILE A 667 16.42 31.13 13.15
N ASN A 668 16.31 30.27 14.17
CA ASN A 668 17.46 29.56 14.73
C ASN A 668 18.13 28.64 13.69
N LEU A 669 17.32 27.89 12.94
CA LEU A 669 17.81 27.02 11.87
C LEU A 669 18.51 27.82 10.76
N ALA A 670 18.00 29.02 10.44
CA ALA A 670 18.59 29.91 9.45
C ALA A 670 19.94 30.51 9.92
N PHE A 671 20.06 30.88 11.21
CA PHE A 671 21.35 31.32 11.78
C PHE A 671 22.38 30.19 11.78
N THR A 672 21.98 28.97 12.13
CA THR A 672 22.86 27.78 12.13
C THR A 672 23.43 27.51 10.74
N LYS A 673 22.66 27.76 9.68
CA LYS A 673 23.05 27.55 8.28
C LYS A 673 23.71 28.77 7.60
N GLN A 674 24.02 29.82 8.35
CA GLN A 674 24.76 31.03 7.94
C GLN A 674 24.15 31.89 6.80
N PHE A 675 22.88 31.72 6.43
CA PHE A 675 22.22 32.57 5.41
C PHE A 675 21.28 33.65 5.99
N SER A 676 21.15 33.72 7.32
CA SER A 676 20.58 34.88 8.02
C SER A 676 21.54 35.42 9.08
N LYS A 677 21.40 36.71 9.42
CA LYS A 677 22.17 37.35 10.50
C LYS A 677 21.28 38.29 11.31
N MET A 678 21.53 38.36 12.61
CA MET A 678 20.94 39.38 13.48
C MET A 678 21.75 40.68 13.37
N GLU A 679 21.05 41.82 13.34
CA GLU A 679 21.70 43.13 13.23
C GLU A 679 21.03 44.15 14.18
N ASP A 680 21.84 44.89 14.92
CA ASP A 680 21.36 45.93 15.84
C ASP A 680 20.98 47.21 15.09
N ALA A 681 20.03 47.97 15.65
CA ALA A 681 19.64 49.27 15.13
C ALA A 681 20.78 50.28 15.28
N ASP A 682 21.02 51.11 14.26
CA ASP A 682 21.96 52.23 14.33
C ASP A 682 21.21 53.55 14.20
N ILE A 683 20.90 54.11 15.37
CA ILE A 683 20.05 55.30 15.53
C ILE A 683 20.71 56.54 14.91
N SER A 684 22.03 56.55 14.73
CA SER A 684 22.75 57.68 14.11
C SER A 684 22.39 57.87 12.64
N LEU A 685 21.90 56.82 11.97
CA LEU A 685 21.51 56.84 10.56
C LEU A 685 20.10 57.40 10.33
N LEU A 686 19.30 57.59 11.38
CA LEU A 686 17.94 58.09 11.27
C LEU A 686 17.90 59.63 11.14
N PRO A 687 17.02 60.20 10.30
CA PRO A 687 16.84 61.65 10.21
C PRO A 687 16.36 62.26 11.54
N VAL A 688 16.72 63.53 11.78
CA VAL A 688 16.50 64.25 13.06
C VAL A 688 15.02 64.25 13.52
N GLY A 689 14.07 64.17 12.60
CA GLY A 689 12.62 64.14 12.90
C GLY A 689 12.02 62.77 13.22
N PHE A 690 12.80 61.68 13.23
CA PHE A 690 12.31 60.33 13.51
C PHE A 690 12.44 59.98 14.99
N ASP A 691 11.39 59.38 15.56
CA ASP A 691 11.43 58.88 16.94
C ASP A 691 12.39 57.68 17.04
N LYS A 692 13.49 57.88 17.78
CA LYS A 692 14.58 56.93 17.97
C LYS A 692 14.18 55.69 18.77
N ASN A 693 13.10 55.80 19.56
CA ASN A 693 12.60 54.71 20.40
C ASN A 693 11.49 53.89 19.72
N ASN A 694 11.00 54.34 18.56
CA ASN A 694 9.98 53.64 17.81
C ASN A 694 10.57 52.38 17.14
N PRO A 695 9.98 51.18 17.32
CA PRO A 695 10.46 49.94 16.70
C PRO A 695 10.57 49.99 15.17
N ASP A 696 9.62 50.63 14.48
CA ASP A 696 9.65 50.80 13.02
C ASP A 696 10.85 51.62 12.60
N CYS A 697 11.19 52.67 13.36
CA CYS A 697 12.39 53.47 13.12
C CYS A 697 13.66 52.65 13.36
N GLN A 698 13.65 51.75 14.35
CA GLN A 698 14.78 50.86 14.62
C GLN A 698 15.00 49.85 13.48
N ILE A 699 13.93 49.23 12.96
CA ILE A 699 13.98 48.36 11.78
C ILE A 699 14.46 49.14 10.55
N LEU A 700 13.94 50.36 10.35
CA LEU A 700 14.33 51.25 9.27
C LEU A 700 15.82 51.63 9.35
N SER A 701 16.35 51.86 10.55
CA SER A 701 17.78 52.16 10.74
C SER A 701 18.69 50.99 10.32
N VAL A 702 18.25 49.74 10.52
CA VAL A 702 18.97 48.56 10.03
C VAL A 702 19.01 48.55 8.50
N ALA A 703 17.92 48.95 7.83
CA ALA A 703 17.92 49.07 6.37
C ALA A 703 18.85 50.16 5.85
N LEU A 704 18.94 51.28 6.57
CA LEU A 704 19.82 52.39 6.19
C LEU A 704 21.31 52.03 6.24
N LYS A 705 21.73 51.09 7.12
CA LYS A 705 23.11 50.56 7.12
C LYS A 705 23.52 49.98 5.77
N TYR A 706 22.56 49.41 5.03
CA TYR A 706 22.78 48.73 3.77
C TYR A 706 22.37 49.56 2.55
N LYS A 707 22.19 50.88 2.70
CA LYS A 707 21.76 51.77 1.61
C LYS A 707 22.67 51.76 0.38
N GLY A 708 23.95 51.37 0.54
CA GLY A 708 24.87 51.15 -0.59
C GLY A 708 24.43 50.02 -1.52
N GLU A 709 23.78 48.99 -0.97
CA GLU A 709 23.28 47.80 -1.67
C GLU A 709 21.79 47.96 -2.03
N ASN A 710 21.02 46.86 -2.12
CA ASN A 710 19.55 46.90 -2.22
C ASN A 710 18.89 46.31 -0.97
N PRO A 711 18.66 47.12 0.08
CA PRO A 711 17.87 46.71 1.24
C PRO A 711 16.38 46.69 0.89
N ILE A 712 15.73 45.57 1.18
CA ILE A 712 14.31 45.32 0.91
C ILE A 712 13.62 45.06 2.24
N ILE A 713 12.80 46.01 2.70
CA ILE A 713 12.00 45.81 3.91
C ILE A 713 10.74 45.03 3.53
N LEU A 714 10.61 43.83 4.10
CA LEU A 714 9.42 42.99 4.02
C LEU A 714 8.56 43.28 5.27
N THR A 715 7.47 44.02 5.07
CA THR A 715 6.52 44.39 6.14
C THR A 715 5.12 44.57 5.58
N SER A 716 4.09 44.21 6.34
CA SER A 716 2.71 44.53 5.99
C SER A 716 2.22 45.87 6.60
N ASP A 717 3.09 46.61 7.30
CA ASP A 717 2.76 47.90 7.89
C ASP A 717 2.89 49.04 6.87
N ASN A 718 1.79 49.77 6.63
CA ASN A 718 1.74 50.84 5.64
C ASN A 718 2.57 52.07 6.04
N ILE A 719 2.70 52.36 7.33
CA ILE A 719 3.46 53.50 7.86
C ILE A 719 4.95 53.23 7.68
N LEU A 720 5.42 52.05 8.05
CA LEU A 720 6.82 51.65 7.84
C LEU A 720 7.17 51.61 6.34
N GLN A 721 6.30 51.08 5.49
CA GLN A 721 6.52 51.13 4.03
C GLN A 721 6.65 52.56 3.51
N THR A 722 5.78 53.46 3.96
CA THR A 722 5.77 54.87 3.52
C THR A 722 7.05 55.59 3.95
N ARG A 723 7.48 55.39 5.21
CA ARG A 723 8.73 55.94 5.75
C ARG A 723 9.96 55.43 4.98
N ALA A 724 10.02 54.13 4.73
CA ALA A 724 11.12 53.50 4.00
C ALA A 724 11.21 53.98 2.55
N LYS A 725 10.08 54.03 1.82
CA LYS A 725 10.03 54.59 0.45
C LYS A 725 10.48 56.05 0.43
N GLY A 726 10.07 56.85 1.41
CA GLY A 726 10.49 58.24 1.56
C GLY A 726 12.00 58.44 1.75
N LEU A 727 12.72 57.42 2.25
CA LEU A 727 14.18 57.41 2.41
C LEU A 727 14.92 56.71 1.27
N GLY A 728 14.20 56.28 0.23
CA GLY A 728 14.75 55.57 -0.94
C GLY A 728 15.04 54.09 -0.68
N ILE A 729 14.36 53.46 0.29
CA ILE A 729 14.50 52.04 0.60
C ILE A 729 13.37 51.25 -0.07
N THR A 730 13.72 50.11 -0.69
CA THR A 730 12.78 49.21 -1.35
C THR A 730 11.90 48.53 -0.30
N THR A 731 10.59 48.45 -0.53
CA THR A 731 9.69 47.73 0.37
C THR A 731 8.73 46.82 -0.37
N ILE A 732 8.36 45.71 0.25
CA ILE A 732 7.37 44.79 -0.29
C ILE A 732 6.44 44.30 0.82
N SER A 733 5.15 44.20 0.52
CA SER A 733 4.16 43.65 1.45
C SER A 733 4.22 42.12 1.45
N LEU A 734 3.86 41.48 2.57
CA LEU A 734 3.80 40.02 2.63
C LEU A 734 2.83 39.45 1.57
N THR A 735 1.69 40.09 1.37
CA THR A 735 0.69 39.66 0.38
C THR A 735 1.23 39.70 -1.04
N ASP A 736 1.94 40.78 -1.41
CA ASP A 736 2.51 40.92 -2.75
C ASP A 736 3.70 39.98 -2.94
N PHE A 737 4.54 39.80 -1.91
CA PHE A 737 5.63 38.83 -1.92
C PHE A 737 5.10 37.41 -2.18
N LEU A 738 4.05 36.99 -1.46
CA LEU A 738 3.47 35.66 -1.65
C LEU A 738 2.75 35.48 -2.99
N ARG A 739 2.18 36.56 -3.56
CA ARG A 739 1.63 36.51 -4.93
C ARG A 739 2.71 36.27 -5.98
N GLN A 740 3.92 36.81 -5.79
CA GLN A 740 5.03 36.60 -6.72
C GLN A 740 5.56 35.16 -6.71
N LEU A 741 5.30 34.39 -5.65
CA LEU A 741 5.68 32.97 -5.52
C LEU A 741 4.68 31.99 -6.16
N ARG A 742 3.53 32.49 -6.66
CA ARG A 742 2.55 31.72 -7.43
C ARG A 742 2.77 31.86 -8.94
#